data_AF-A0A3D8T5J0-F1
#
_entry.id   AF-A0A3D8T5J0-F1
#
_cell.length_a   1.000
_cell.length_b   1.000
_cell.length_c   1.000
_cell.angle_alpha   90.00
_cell.angle_beta   90.00
_cell.angle_gamma   90.00
#
_symmetry.space_group_name_H-M   'P 1'
#
loop_
_entity.id
_entity.type
_entity.pdbx_description
1 polymer ?
#
loop_
_entity_poly.entity_id
_entity_poly.type
_entity_poly.pdbx_seq_one_letter_code
_entity_poly.pdbx_strand_id
1 'polypeptide(L)'
;MAISVTSYPPLGKATCLKSDKVQFRVLLDSDSETDFEVQVWHDIGGYGWKALPLRICPPTVLPSLSSGLVPAHRLVFEGEISRPPHGISNFTIRYREDRDSEWHWANKEQHTGNGELIFLSADLPSQLSGFSAEDFARYFDHLSPDVEVGVRKSEAPGAALWSLSGSVDSARDGHSGIVSLPLGVPSSVSRFFALARIETPWLGPRQGRDKLDLKEDALLCSFLREDGVHVVLLGVTVGDILTVLKSGPNGELVVQSKNDNPAPSRFQVLAAAADDFETAMSALIYEARKLVRPYEITLENDARAQWLSEWYDGLTYCTWNGLGQDLTEDKILSALDELQDNGIKIKALIIDDNWQSLDNDGSRDGWQRGWTQFEANPKAFPNGLARTVSSIREKHRNIEYVVVWHAILGYWGGISPEGSLAATYKTREVTLNSATKPSILTIDPSDIQRFYNDFYAFLSKSGISGVKTDAQSFLDLLSDPNDRKAYTSAYQDAWTISSLRHFGPKVISCMSQIPQTIFHSQLPTNKPTIVLRNSNDFFPDIEDSHAWHVFCNAHNALLTRYLNVLPDWDMFQTSPENGRDYASFHAAARCISGGPIYITDKPGQHDMALIKQMTASTIQGTTIILRPSIVGRTLDMYNDIQEGHILRIGTYHGRAGTGSGIMGLFNVTSGTRSVIIPLGDFPGIYADKEAETGYIVRAHKTGKIADGLLASSAVSVTLEGKGWEVITAYPTTSVTLTTKDNAKQESDTAVSVAVLGLLAKITGIAGLVNSDIYVEESGRLRVDIGIKALGVLGVYFSTLQEWDIDEHFMVLLSGRPVPRKTVWKEDGKVLAIDVEEAWYGLGLEAGWGNEVWVTVLL
;
A
#
# COMPACT_ATOMS: atom_id res chain seq x y z
N MET A 1 -33.89 -19.68 -5.22
CA MET A 1 -33.15 -18.91 -6.23
C MET A 1 -32.00 -18.24 -5.51
N ALA A 2 -30.80 -18.19 -6.10
CA ALA A 2 -29.71 -17.44 -5.47
C ALA A 2 -29.93 -15.96 -5.78
N ILE A 3 -30.48 -15.20 -4.82
CA ILE A 3 -30.60 -13.75 -4.92
C ILE A 3 -29.44 -13.12 -4.15
N SER A 4 -28.76 -12.16 -4.76
CA SER A 4 -27.70 -11.39 -4.11
C SER A 4 -28.04 -9.91 -4.16
N VAL A 5 -27.94 -9.25 -3.01
CA VAL A 5 -28.23 -7.82 -2.87
C VAL A 5 -26.94 -7.09 -2.51
N THR A 6 -26.64 -6.01 -3.22
CA THR A 6 -25.51 -5.11 -2.90
C THR A 6 -26.04 -3.70 -2.81
N SER A 7 -25.67 -2.95 -1.78
CA SER A 7 -26.14 -1.57 -1.60
C SER A 7 -25.01 -0.58 -1.50
N TYR A 8 -25.31 0.67 -1.86
CA TYR A 8 -24.61 1.85 -1.41
C TYR A 8 -25.62 2.80 -0.73
N PRO A 9 -25.36 3.30 0.49
CA PRO A 9 -24.29 2.88 1.40
C PRO A 9 -24.28 1.36 1.65
N PRO A 10 -23.13 0.77 1.96
CA PRO A 10 -23.00 -0.68 2.13
C PRO A 10 -23.63 -1.21 3.44
N LEU A 11 -24.25 -2.39 3.37
CA LEU A 11 -24.65 -3.14 4.56
C LEU A 11 -23.42 -3.62 5.34
N GLY A 12 -23.54 -3.73 6.67
CA GLY A 12 -22.49 -4.21 7.55
C GLY A 12 -21.32 -3.24 7.77
N LYS A 13 -21.36 -2.04 7.18
CA LYS A 13 -20.33 -0.99 7.29
C LYS A 13 -20.91 0.32 7.83
N ALA A 14 -20.06 1.12 8.47
CA ALA A 14 -20.34 2.51 8.79
C ALA A 14 -20.02 3.42 7.60
N THR A 15 -20.91 4.35 7.30
CA THR A 15 -20.75 5.33 6.21
C THR A 15 -20.95 6.75 6.75
N CYS A 16 -19.89 7.54 6.71
CA CYS A 16 -19.92 8.96 7.06
C CYS A 16 -20.47 9.78 5.89
N LEU A 17 -21.54 10.54 6.13
CA LEU A 17 -22.24 11.27 5.07
C LEU A 17 -22.17 12.78 5.30
N LYS A 18 -21.63 13.50 4.30
CA LYS A 18 -21.54 14.97 4.27
C LYS A 18 -22.62 15.64 3.40
N SER A 19 -23.13 14.94 2.38
CA SER A 19 -24.14 15.45 1.43
C SER A 19 -25.50 15.71 2.09
N ASP A 20 -26.23 16.72 1.64
CA ASP A 20 -27.58 17.07 2.13
C ASP A 20 -28.63 15.96 1.94
N LYS A 21 -28.34 14.98 1.07
CA LYS A 21 -29.19 13.81 0.83
C LYS A 21 -28.43 12.51 0.98
N VAL A 22 -29.10 11.52 1.53
CA VAL A 22 -28.66 10.12 1.53
C VAL A 22 -29.14 9.49 0.23
N GLN A 23 -28.22 9.18 -0.68
CA GLN A 23 -28.54 8.43 -1.90
C GLN A 23 -28.35 6.94 -1.66
N PHE A 24 -29.43 6.18 -1.85
CA PHE A 24 -29.40 4.72 -1.85
C PHE A 24 -29.36 4.21 -3.29
N ARG A 25 -28.40 3.32 -3.56
CA ARG A 25 -28.36 2.49 -4.76
C ARG A 25 -28.37 1.03 -4.33
N VAL A 26 -29.22 0.21 -4.93
CA VAL A 26 -29.29 -1.22 -4.67
C VAL A 26 -29.17 -1.98 -5.98
N LEU A 27 -28.21 -2.89 -6.03
CA LEU A 27 -28.04 -3.88 -7.06
C LEU A 27 -28.65 -5.19 -6.58
N LEU A 28 -29.62 -5.73 -7.32
CA LEU A 28 -30.20 -7.04 -7.08
C LEU A 28 -29.86 -7.96 -8.26
N ASP A 29 -29.16 -9.03 -7.95
CA ASP A 29 -28.77 -10.08 -8.88
C ASP A 29 -29.64 -11.32 -8.62
N SER A 30 -30.27 -11.86 -9.66
CA SER A 30 -31.20 -13.00 -9.60
C SER A 30 -31.01 -13.95 -10.78
N ASP A 31 -31.30 -15.24 -10.54
CA ASP A 31 -31.38 -16.28 -11.58
C ASP A 31 -32.74 -16.30 -12.32
N SER A 32 -33.70 -15.49 -11.87
CA SER A 32 -35.07 -15.44 -12.42
C SER A 32 -35.39 -14.08 -13.03
N GLU A 33 -36.19 -14.08 -14.11
CA GLU A 33 -36.67 -12.86 -14.78
C GLU A 33 -37.79 -12.13 -14.01
N THR A 34 -37.99 -12.45 -12.74
CA THR A 34 -39.08 -11.90 -11.93
C THR A 34 -38.85 -10.42 -11.64
N ASP A 35 -39.91 -9.61 -11.69
CA ASP A 35 -39.86 -8.24 -11.17
C ASP A 35 -39.72 -8.28 -9.63
N PHE A 36 -39.06 -7.28 -9.06
CA PHE A 36 -38.89 -7.18 -7.61
C PHE A 36 -39.34 -5.82 -7.08
N GLU A 37 -40.07 -5.85 -5.97
CA GLU A 37 -40.24 -4.67 -5.12
C GLU A 37 -39.07 -4.60 -4.13
N VAL A 38 -38.28 -3.53 -4.17
CA VAL A 38 -37.13 -3.33 -3.26
C VAL A 38 -37.34 -2.09 -2.40
N GLN A 39 -37.04 -2.21 -1.11
CA GLN A 39 -37.17 -1.12 -0.15
C GLN A 39 -35.94 -1.02 0.73
N VAL A 40 -35.57 0.23 1.03
CA VAL A 40 -34.71 0.53 2.19
C VAL A 40 -35.63 0.56 3.40
N TRP A 41 -35.37 -0.31 4.37
CA TRP A 41 -35.99 -0.26 5.69
C TRP A 41 -35.01 0.45 6.60
N HIS A 42 -35.38 1.60 7.18
CA HIS A 42 -34.43 2.47 7.90
C HIS A 42 -35.06 3.17 9.09
N ASP A 43 -34.25 3.63 10.05
CA ASP A 43 -34.68 4.47 11.18
C ASP A 43 -34.25 5.95 11.07
N ILE A 44 -33.77 6.37 9.89
CA ILE A 44 -33.36 7.75 9.58
C ILE A 44 -34.39 8.77 10.07
N GLY A 45 -33.93 9.71 10.89
CA GLY A 45 -34.75 10.75 11.52
C GLY A 45 -35.31 10.40 12.90
N GLY A 46 -35.04 9.20 13.43
CA GLY A 46 -35.30 8.84 14.84
C GLY A 46 -36.75 8.51 15.21
N TYR A 47 -37.67 8.47 14.24
CA TYR A 47 -39.10 8.20 14.46
C TYR A 47 -39.50 6.74 14.22
N GLY A 48 -38.63 5.79 14.60
CA GLY A 48 -38.80 4.37 14.34
C GLY A 48 -38.51 3.94 12.89
N TRP A 49 -38.53 2.63 12.65
CA TRP A 49 -38.22 2.07 11.33
C TRP A 49 -39.34 2.32 10.31
N LYS A 50 -38.99 2.76 9.11
CA LYS A 50 -39.89 3.09 8.00
C LYS A 50 -39.36 2.53 6.69
N ALA A 51 -40.26 2.37 5.73
CA ALA A 51 -39.92 1.95 4.37
C ALA A 51 -39.72 3.15 3.47
N LEU A 52 -38.63 3.13 2.72
CA LEU A 52 -38.43 3.91 1.50
C LEU A 52 -38.52 2.95 0.30
N PRO A 53 -39.61 3.00 -0.48
CA PRO A 53 -39.68 2.31 -1.76
C PRO A 53 -38.60 2.82 -2.71
N LEU A 54 -37.86 1.91 -3.35
CA LEU A 54 -36.88 2.27 -4.36
C LEU A 54 -37.49 2.17 -5.76
N ARG A 55 -37.08 3.08 -6.65
CA ARG A 55 -37.45 3.05 -8.08
C ARG A 55 -36.45 2.19 -8.83
N ILE A 56 -36.92 1.38 -9.78
CA ILE A 56 -36.05 0.72 -10.75
C ILE A 56 -35.43 1.77 -11.69
N CYS A 57 -34.16 1.59 -12.02
CA CYS A 57 -33.39 2.47 -12.88
C CYS A 57 -32.73 1.70 -14.03
N PRO A 58 -32.44 2.36 -15.16
CA PRO A 58 -31.66 1.76 -16.22
C PRO A 58 -30.28 1.31 -15.71
N PRO A 59 -29.71 0.21 -16.22
CA PRO A 59 -28.37 -0.26 -15.84
C PRO A 59 -27.26 0.77 -16.06
N THR A 60 -27.46 1.75 -16.95
CA THR A 60 -26.50 2.83 -17.23
C THR A 60 -26.25 3.75 -16.04
N VAL A 61 -27.15 3.79 -15.05
CA VAL A 61 -26.98 4.60 -13.83
C VAL A 61 -25.92 4.00 -12.89
N LEU A 62 -25.73 2.68 -12.97
CA LEU A 62 -24.70 1.96 -12.22
C LEU A 62 -23.97 0.98 -13.14
N PRO A 63 -23.07 1.48 -14.01
CA PRO A 63 -22.33 0.63 -14.93
C PRO A 63 -21.56 -0.45 -14.19
N SER A 64 -21.68 -1.69 -14.67
CA SER A 64 -20.91 -2.81 -14.14
C SER A 64 -19.61 -3.01 -14.90
N LEU A 65 -18.53 -3.18 -14.16
CA LEU A 65 -17.19 -3.47 -14.66
C LEU A 65 -16.76 -4.93 -14.45
N SER A 66 -17.69 -5.81 -14.04
CA SER A 66 -17.42 -7.22 -13.74
C SER A 66 -17.00 -8.02 -14.99
N SER A 67 -16.13 -9.02 -14.80
CA SER A 67 -15.73 -9.98 -15.85
C SER A 67 -16.64 -11.21 -15.84
N GLY A 68 -17.22 -11.59 -16.99
CA GLY A 68 -17.89 -12.89 -17.25
C GLY A 68 -19.11 -13.30 -16.40
N LEU A 69 -19.32 -12.64 -15.25
CA LEU A 69 -20.20 -13.01 -14.16
C LEU A 69 -21.27 -11.95 -13.97
N VAL A 70 -21.95 -11.61 -15.05
CA VAL A 70 -23.20 -10.85 -14.92
C VAL A 70 -24.30 -11.90 -14.79
N PRO A 71 -25.00 -11.95 -13.64
CA PRO A 71 -26.14 -12.84 -13.46
C PRO A 71 -27.18 -12.60 -14.55
N ALA A 72 -27.99 -13.62 -14.86
CA ALA A 72 -28.95 -13.57 -15.95
C ALA A 72 -29.87 -12.33 -15.86
N HIS A 73 -30.23 -11.94 -14.63
CA HIS A 73 -31.09 -10.79 -14.35
C HIS A 73 -30.47 -9.90 -13.28
N ARG A 74 -30.08 -8.69 -13.70
CA ARG A 74 -29.48 -7.66 -12.86
C ARG A 74 -30.34 -6.41 -12.87
N LEU A 75 -30.87 -6.04 -11.71
CA LEU A 75 -31.75 -4.89 -11.51
C LEU A 75 -31.06 -3.84 -10.64
N VAL A 76 -31.18 -2.58 -11.03
CA VAL A 76 -30.64 -1.43 -10.29
C VAL A 76 -31.82 -0.63 -9.75
N PHE A 77 -31.78 -0.32 -8.46
CA PHE A 77 -32.78 0.49 -7.78
C PHE A 77 -32.14 1.70 -7.13
N GLU A 78 -32.84 2.83 -7.13
CA GLU A 78 -32.41 4.05 -6.46
C GLU A 78 -33.50 4.63 -5.56
N GLY A 79 -33.07 5.37 -4.55
CA GLY A 79 -33.93 6.19 -3.71
C GLY A 79 -33.10 7.22 -2.98
N GLU A 80 -33.73 8.31 -2.56
CA GLU A 80 -33.07 9.34 -1.76
C GLU A 80 -33.93 9.73 -0.56
N ILE A 81 -33.26 10.08 0.54
CA ILE A 81 -33.86 10.62 1.75
C ILE A 81 -33.08 11.87 2.17
N SER A 82 -33.79 12.90 2.62
CA SER A 82 -33.16 14.09 3.19
C SER A 82 -32.30 13.72 4.42
N ARG A 83 -31.07 14.23 4.46
CA ARG A 83 -30.16 13.96 5.57
C ARG A 83 -30.64 14.65 6.87
N PRO A 84 -30.69 13.97 8.01
CA PRO A 84 -30.76 14.63 9.32
C PRO A 84 -29.55 15.56 9.56
N PRO A 85 -29.65 16.56 10.46
CA PRO A 85 -28.54 17.49 10.70
C PRO A 85 -27.32 16.82 11.34
N HIS A 86 -27.53 15.80 12.18
CA HIS A 86 -26.50 15.01 12.85
C HIS A 86 -27.09 13.70 13.41
N GLY A 87 -26.22 12.81 13.88
CA GLY A 87 -26.57 11.57 14.58
C GLY A 87 -26.31 10.31 13.77
N ILE A 88 -26.75 9.16 14.30
CA ILE A 88 -26.62 7.86 13.65
C ILE A 88 -27.99 7.36 13.21
N SER A 89 -28.01 6.60 12.12
CA SER A 89 -29.16 5.78 11.74
C SER A 89 -28.70 4.46 11.14
N ASN A 90 -29.55 3.45 11.25
CA ASN A 90 -29.38 2.15 10.66
C ASN A 90 -30.35 1.95 9.50
N PHE A 91 -29.94 1.13 8.55
CA PHE A 91 -30.83 0.63 7.52
C PHE A 91 -30.49 -0.80 7.13
N THR A 92 -31.47 -1.45 6.50
CA THR A 92 -31.29 -2.73 5.80
C THR A 92 -32.10 -2.70 4.51
N ILE A 93 -31.86 -3.68 3.63
CA ILE A 93 -32.60 -3.84 2.39
C ILE A 93 -33.55 -5.02 2.53
N ARG A 94 -34.79 -4.83 2.07
CA ARG A 94 -35.76 -5.91 1.91
C ARG A 94 -36.32 -5.94 0.49
N TYR A 95 -36.66 -7.13 0.03
CA TYR A 95 -37.20 -7.35 -1.31
C TYR A 95 -38.28 -8.43 -1.33
N ARG A 96 -39.10 -8.45 -2.38
CA ARG A 96 -40.11 -9.49 -2.65
C ARG A 96 -40.47 -9.49 -4.14
N GLU A 97 -40.95 -10.62 -4.64
CA GLU A 97 -41.32 -10.84 -6.04
C GLU A 97 -42.63 -10.14 -6.42
N ASP A 98 -43.60 -10.11 -5.50
CA ASP A 98 -44.89 -9.47 -5.72
C ASP A 98 -45.54 -8.98 -4.42
N ARG A 99 -46.73 -8.38 -4.53
CA ARG A 99 -47.44 -7.78 -3.39
C ARG A 99 -47.93 -8.78 -2.34
N ASP A 100 -48.14 -10.02 -2.73
CA ASP A 100 -48.69 -11.08 -1.89
C ASP A 100 -47.58 -11.95 -1.28
N SER A 101 -46.35 -11.83 -1.78
CA SER A 101 -45.15 -12.51 -1.30
C SER A 101 -44.61 -11.91 0.02
N GLU A 102 -43.98 -12.77 0.83
CA GLU A 102 -43.32 -12.36 2.07
C GLU A 102 -42.05 -11.53 1.80
N TRP A 103 -41.67 -10.67 2.75
CA TRP A 103 -40.46 -9.87 2.62
C TRP A 103 -39.22 -10.69 2.97
N HIS A 104 -38.29 -10.76 2.02
CA HIS A 104 -36.92 -11.21 2.20
C HIS A 104 -36.04 -10.09 2.77
N TRP A 105 -35.05 -10.45 3.58
CA TRP A 105 -34.19 -9.49 4.29
C TRP A 105 -32.72 -9.74 3.96
N ALA A 106 -32.11 -8.82 3.21
CA ALA A 106 -30.77 -8.99 2.66
C ALA A 106 -29.72 -9.25 3.75
N ASN A 107 -29.78 -8.51 4.85
CA ASN A 107 -28.84 -8.67 5.98
C ASN A 107 -28.89 -10.09 6.59
N LYS A 108 -30.08 -10.68 6.72
CA LYS A 108 -30.26 -12.03 7.29
C LYS A 108 -29.77 -13.10 6.33
N GLU A 109 -30.13 -13.00 5.06
CA GLU A 109 -29.80 -14.01 4.05
C GLU A 109 -28.33 -14.01 3.66
N GLN A 110 -27.69 -12.83 3.68
CA GLN A 110 -26.27 -12.67 3.37
C GLN A 110 -25.36 -12.74 4.60
N HIS A 111 -25.93 -12.98 5.79
CA HIS A 111 -25.25 -13.01 7.08
C HIS A 111 -24.38 -11.76 7.32
N THR A 112 -24.92 -10.58 7.00
CA THR A 112 -24.27 -9.28 7.22
C THR A 112 -25.05 -8.43 8.21
N GLY A 113 -24.39 -7.43 8.79
CA GLY A 113 -25.04 -6.46 9.67
C GLY A 113 -25.93 -5.48 8.91
N ASN A 114 -26.68 -4.65 9.64
CA ASN A 114 -27.29 -3.45 9.06
C ASN A 114 -26.21 -2.51 8.52
N GLY A 115 -26.57 -1.68 7.55
CA GLY A 115 -25.75 -0.53 7.19
C GLY A 115 -25.92 0.57 8.23
N GLU A 116 -24.83 1.21 8.60
CA GLU A 116 -24.78 2.27 9.60
C GLU A 116 -24.44 3.59 8.91
N LEU A 117 -25.23 4.63 9.19
CA LEU A 117 -25.12 5.95 8.61
C LEU A 117 -24.76 6.94 9.71
N ILE A 118 -23.64 7.64 9.53
CA ILE A 118 -23.15 8.65 10.48
C ILE A 118 -23.25 10.01 9.81
N PHE A 119 -24.11 10.88 10.36
CA PHE A 119 -24.37 12.21 9.80
C PHE A 119 -23.49 13.26 10.50
N LEU A 120 -22.52 13.81 9.76
CA LEU A 120 -21.60 14.81 10.27
C LEU A 120 -22.29 16.17 10.44
N SER A 121 -22.07 16.85 11.58
CA SER A 121 -22.58 18.21 11.77
C SER A 121 -21.94 19.20 10.80
N ALA A 122 -22.71 20.14 10.26
CA ALA A 122 -22.19 21.22 9.40
C ALA A 122 -21.22 22.15 10.15
N ASP A 123 -21.38 22.28 11.48
CA ASP A 123 -20.50 23.08 12.34
C ASP A 123 -19.23 22.31 12.77
N LEU A 124 -19.06 21.05 12.39
CA LEU A 124 -17.94 20.23 12.84
C LEU A 124 -16.56 20.85 12.48
N PRO A 125 -16.33 21.36 11.26
CA PRO A 125 -15.04 21.97 10.91
C PRO A 125 -14.70 23.19 11.77
N SER A 126 -15.68 24.02 12.11
CA SER A 126 -15.46 25.18 12.98
C SER A 126 -15.18 24.75 14.42
N GLN A 127 -15.87 23.73 14.92
CA GLN A 127 -15.62 23.12 16.23
C GLN A 127 -14.23 22.48 16.35
N LEU A 128 -13.65 21.98 15.25
CA LEU A 128 -12.31 21.40 15.22
C LEU A 128 -11.20 22.45 15.06
N SER A 129 -11.54 23.72 14.81
CA SER A 129 -10.58 24.81 14.61
C SER A 129 -10.23 25.61 15.89
N GLY A 130 -11.10 25.55 16.91
CA GLY A 130 -10.95 26.28 18.18
C GLY A 130 -10.99 25.34 19.38
N PHE A 131 -9.92 24.56 19.57
CA PHE A 131 -9.84 23.51 20.59
C PHE A 131 -8.94 23.91 21.77
N SER A 132 -9.36 23.50 22.97
CA SER A 132 -8.68 23.65 24.24
C SER A 132 -8.17 22.30 24.78
N ALA A 133 -7.47 22.31 25.92
CA ALA A 133 -7.09 21.07 26.58
C ALA A 133 -8.32 20.36 27.17
N GLU A 134 -9.28 21.13 27.66
CA GLU A 134 -10.55 20.67 28.23
C GLU A 134 -11.43 20.00 27.18
N ASP A 135 -11.40 20.48 25.92
CA ASP A 135 -12.16 19.89 24.82
C ASP A 135 -11.73 18.46 24.50
N PHE A 136 -10.49 18.06 24.83
CA PHE A 136 -10.05 16.67 24.63
C PHE A 136 -10.85 15.69 25.49
N ALA A 137 -11.32 16.11 26.67
CA ALA A 137 -12.06 15.25 27.60
C ALA A 137 -13.39 14.74 27.03
N ARG A 138 -13.97 15.40 26.01
CA ARG A 138 -15.21 14.93 25.36
C ARG A 138 -15.03 13.62 24.57
N TYR A 139 -13.78 13.23 24.31
CA TYR A 139 -13.46 12.01 23.58
C TYR A 139 -13.31 10.78 24.48
N PHE A 140 -13.29 10.97 25.80
CA PHE A 140 -13.08 9.89 26.77
C PHE A 140 -13.98 10.04 27.99
N ASP A 141 -14.71 8.98 28.32
CA ASP A 141 -15.41 8.85 29.58
C ASP A 141 -14.37 8.56 30.67
N HIS A 142 -14.45 9.31 31.76
CA HIS A 142 -13.52 9.22 32.88
C HIS A 142 -12.05 9.45 32.47
N LEU A 143 -11.79 10.50 31.68
CA LEU A 143 -10.41 10.92 31.35
C LEU A 143 -9.57 11.06 32.63
N SER A 144 -8.41 10.40 32.65
CA SER A 144 -7.54 10.35 33.82
C SER A 144 -6.94 11.72 34.16
N PRO A 145 -6.99 12.14 35.44
CA PRO A 145 -6.37 13.39 35.89
C PRO A 145 -4.84 13.32 35.93
N ASP A 146 -4.26 12.12 35.83
CA ASP A 146 -2.81 11.89 35.88
C ASP A 146 -2.13 12.09 34.52
N VAL A 147 -2.90 12.41 33.47
CA VAL A 147 -2.41 12.72 32.13
C VAL A 147 -2.48 14.22 31.88
N GLU A 148 -1.34 14.83 31.59
CA GLU A 148 -1.28 16.22 31.17
C GLU A 148 -1.63 16.33 29.67
N VAL A 149 -2.65 17.10 29.36
CA VAL A 149 -3.12 17.38 27.99
C VAL A 149 -2.62 18.77 27.56
N GLY A 150 -1.79 18.81 26.52
CA GLY A 150 -1.29 20.04 25.91
C GLY A 150 -1.85 20.22 24.50
N VAL A 151 -2.28 21.44 24.17
CA VAL A 151 -2.74 21.78 22.81
C VAL A 151 -1.54 21.98 21.87
N ARG A 152 -1.69 21.57 20.60
CA ARG A 152 -0.71 21.82 19.53
C ARG A 152 -1.38 22.40 18.29
N LYS A 153 -0.64 23.22 17.55
CA LYS A 153 -1.12 23.74 16.27
C LYS A 153 -0.94 22.66 15.20
N SER A 154 -2.04 22.23 14.60
CA SER A 154 -2.01 21.31 13.46
C SER A 154 -1.49 22.01 12.20
N GLU A 155 -0.66 21.30 11.44
CA GLU A 155 -0.25 21.67 10.07
C GLU A 155 -1.11 20.97 9.00
N ALA A 156 -2.05 20.12 9.41
CA ALA A 156 -3.10 19.56 8.57
C ALA A 156 -4.41 20.32 8.84
N PRO A 157 -4.89 21.16 7.89
CA PRO A 157 -6.14 21.90 8.05
C PRO A 157 -7.30 20.96 8.34
N GLY A 158 -8.18 21.34 9.27
CA GLY A 158 -9.34 20.53 9.66
C GLY A 158 -9.09 19.53 10.79
N ALA A 159 -7.86 19.42 11.31
CA ALA A 159 -7.55 18.59 12.48
C ALA A 159 -7.27 19.42 13.74
N ALA A 160 -7.91 19.02 14.84
CA ALA A 160 -7.49 19.38 16.19
C ALA A 160 -6.37 18.44 16.66
N LEU A 161 -5.42 18.96 17.44
CA LEU A 161 -4.20 18.21 17.80
C LEU A 161 -3.76 18.48 19.25
N TRP A 162 -3.45 17.40 19.97
CA TRP A 162 -3.00 17.42 21.35
C TRP A 162 -1.76 16.54 21.56
N SER A 163 -0.96 16.93 22.55
CA SER A 163 0.10 16.12 23.14
C SER A 163 -0.32 15.68 24.54
N LEU A 164 -0.24 14.39 24.81
CA LEU A 164 -0.53 13.79 26.11
C LEU A 164 0.80 13.33 26.74
N SER A 165 1.00 13.63 28.01
CA SER A 165 2.21 13.20 28.71
C SER A 165 1.94 12.91 30.19
N GLY A 166 2.79 12.07 30.78
CA GLY A 166 2.77 11.75 32.21
C GLY A 166 4.10 11.16 32.64
N SER A 167 4.30 11.04 33.95
CA SER A 167 5.58 10.62 34.52
C SER A 167 5.81 9.11 34.40
N VAL A 168 7.06 8.73 34.14
CA VAL A 168 7.56 7.34 34.16
C VAL A 168 8.80 7.30 35.03
N ASP A 169 8.85 6.38 36.00
CA ASP A 169 9.98 6.25 36.91
C ASP A 169 11.28 5.87 36.18
N SER A 170 12.41 6.08 36.85
CA SER A 170 13.73 5.66 36.35
C SER A 170 13.88 4.15 36.29
N ALA A 171 14.69 3.65 35.36
CA ALA A 171 15.26 2.30 35.42
C ALA A 171 16.14 2.14 36.67
N ARG A 172 16.01 1.00 37.38
CA ARG A 172 16.77 0.65 38.59
C ARG A 172 17.03 -0.85 38.64
N ASP A 173 18.20 -1.22 39.19
CA ASP A 173 18.57 -2.62 39.45
C ASP A 173 18.35 -3.57 38.24
N GLY A 174 18.71 -3.12 37.03
CA GLY A 174 18.58 -3.92 35.80
C GLY A 174 17.15 -4.00 35.24
N HIS A 175 16.20 -3.24 35.77
CA HIS A 175 14.80 -3.20 35.33
C HIS A 175 14.40 -1.80 34.87
N SER A 176 13.59 -1.71 33.82
CA SER A 176 13.01 -0.45 33.36
C SER A 176 12.04 0.13 34.37
N GLY A 177 11.90 1.46 34.39
CA GLY A 177 10.71 2.07 34.95
C GLY A 177 9.52 1.80 34.03
N ILE A 178 8.39 1.34 34.57
CA ILE A 178 7.20 1.00 33.80
C ILE A 178 6.02 1.75 34.39
N VAL A 179 5.24 2.40 33.53
CA VAL A 179 3.92 2.91 33.87
C VAL A 179 2.88 2.29 32.96
N SER A 180 1.72 1.97 33.54
CA SER A 180 0.52 1.56 32.83
C SER A 180 -0.62 2.44 33.34
N LEU A 181 -0.98 3.46 32.58
CA LEU A 181 -1.92 4.49 32.99
C LEU A 181 -3.18 4.44 32.11
N PRO A 182 -4.35 4.11 32.68
CA PRO A 182 -5.61 4.27 31.96
C PRO A 182 -5.79 5.74 31.57
N LEU A 183 -5.97 6.01 30.27
CA LEU A 183 -6.31 7.34 29.77
C LEU A 183 -7.80 7.63 30.01
N GLY A 184 -8.66 6.65 29.77
CA GLY A 184 -10.12 6.75 29.86
C GLY A 184 -10.79 5.77 28.90
N VAL A 185 -12.12 5.62 28.97
CA VAL A 185 -12.87 4.81 28.01
C VAL A 185 -13.24 5.69 26.81
N PRO A 186 -12.87 5.34 25.56
CA PRO A 186 -13.27 6.12 24.38
C PRO A 186 -14.79 6.31 24.32
N SER A 187 -15.26 7.56 24.26
CA SER A 187 -16.70 7.89 24.27
C SER A 187 -17.30 7.82 22.87
N SER A 188 -18.55 7.34 22.80
CA SER A 188 -19.36 7.33 21.57
C SER A 188 -18.62 6.69 20.39
N VAL A 189 -18.06 5.49 20.59
CA VAL A 189 -17.34 4.76 19.54
C VAL A 189 -18.30 3.88 18.75
N SER A 190 -18.35 4.10 17.43
CA SER A 190 -18.97 3.18 16.49
C SER A 190 -18.01 2.03 16.16
N ARG A 191 -16.79 2.38 15.76
CA ARG A 191 -15.75 1.41 15.37
C ARG A 191 -14.37 1.83 15.82
N PHE A 192 -13.49 0.87 16.03
CA PHE A 192 -12.07 1.13 16.28
C PHE A 192 -11.17 0.40 15.28
N PHE A 193 -9.98 0.96 15.11
CA PHE A 193 -8.87 0.41 14.35
C PHE A 193 -7.58 0.60 15.16
N ALA A 194 -6.68 -0.37 15.14
CA ALA A 194 -5.35 -0.23 15.71
C ALA A 194 -4.28 -0.90 14.84
N LEU A 195 -3.06 -0.37 14.86
CA LEU A 195 -1.87 -1.08 14.39
C LEU A 195 -1.13 -1.63 15.60
N ALA A 196 -1.35 -2.94 15.82
CA ALA A 196 -0.86 -3.69 16.96
C ALA A 196 0.41 -4.47 16.62
N ARG A 197 1.28 -4.68 17.60
CA ARG A 197 2.51 -5.48 17.50
C ARG A 197 2.16 -6.97 17.55
N ILE A 198 1.61 -7.49 16.46
CA ILE A 198 1.10 -8.86 16.35
C ILE A 198 2.20 -9.91 16.57
N GLU A 199 3.44 -9.52 16.26
CA GLU A 199 4.66 -10.25 16.56
C GLU A 199 5.74 -9.23 16.92
N THR A 200 6.81 -9.64 17.61
CA THR A 200 7.92 -8.74 17.96
C THR A 200 8.39 -7.84 16.81
N PRO A 201 8.63 -8.36 15.58
CA PRO A 201 9.05 -7.55 14.42
C PRO A 201 7.94 -6.81 13.67
N TRP A 202 6.67 -7.18 13.82
CA TRP A 202 5.61 -6.84 12.87
C TRP A 202 4.43 -6.12 13.50
N LEU A 203 4.00 -5.05 12.84
CA LEU A 203 2.69 -4.46 13.06
C LEU A 203 1.63 -5.23 12.25
N GLY A 204 0.39 -5.18 12.72
CA GLY A 204 -0.76 -5.66 12.00
C GLY A 204 -2.07 -5.03 12.49
N PRO A 205 -3.11 -5.03 11.65
CA PRO A 205 -4.38 -4.42 11.97
C PRO A 205 -5.15 -5.19 13.06
N ARG A 206 -5.85 -4.43 13.91
CA ARG A 206 -6.93 -4.90 14.78
C ARG A 206 -8.13 -3.98 14.58
N GLN A 207 -9.32 -4.56 14.50
CA GLN A 207 -10.56 -3.82 14.35
C GLN A 207 -11.59 -4.35 15.34
N GLY A 208 -12.61 -3.55 15.57
CA GLY A 208 -13.76 -3.97 16.35
C GLY A 208 -14.78 -2.86 16.50
N ARG A 209 -15.78 -3.13 17.33
CA ARG A 209 -16.94 -2.27 17.56
C ARG A 209 -17.10 -2.01 19.05
N ASP A 210 -17.72 -0.87 19.38
CA ASP A 210 -18.15 -0.46 20.72
C ASP A 210 -17.02 -0.34 21.77
N LYS A 211 -16.42 -1.48 22.14
CA LYS A 211 -15.44 -1.62 23.22
C LYS A 211 -14.06 -1.99 22.65
N LEU A 212 -13.04 -1.21 23.01
CA LEU A 212 -11.66 -1.52 22.67
C LEU A 212 -11.20 -2.80 23.39
N ASP A 213 -10.76 -3.80 22.62
CA ASP A 213 -10.23 -5.07 23.13
C ASP A 213 -8.99 -5.49 22.32
N LEU A 214 -7.83 -5.04 22.77
CA LEU A 214 -6.52 -5.32 22.19
C LEU A 214 -5.80 -6.36 23.04
N LYS A 215 -5.33 -7.43 22.39
CA LYS A 215 -4.49 -8.44 23.04
C LYS A 215 -3.01 -8.05 23.04
N GLU A 216 -2.63 -7.21 22.10
CA GLU A 216 -1.25 -6.80 21.86
C GLU A 216 -1.07 -5.29 22.07
N ASP A 217 0.19 -4.89 22.28
CA ASP A 217 0.59 -3.49 22.33
C ASP A 217 0.36 -2.82 20.97
N ALA A 218 -0.36 -1.71 20.92
CA ALA A 218 -0.58 -0.92 19.72
C ALA A 218 0.30 0.31 19.64
N LEU A 219 0.81 0.59 18.44
CA LEU A 219 1.51 1.83 18.17
C LEU A 219 0.53 2.96 17.84
N LEU A 220 -0.54 2.62 17.11
CA LEU A 220 -1.57 3.52 16.63
C LEU A 220 -2.95 2.96 17.02
N CYS A 221 -3.83 3.81 17.55
CA CYS A 221 -5.24 3.50 17.76
C CYS A 221 -6.11 4.59 17.15
N SER A 222 -7.25 4.23 16.59
CA SER A 222 -8.23 5.16 16.07
C SER A 222 -9.65 4.73 16.39
N PHE A 223 -10.50 5.70 16.65
CA PHE A 223 -11.92 5.53 16.90
C PHE A 223 -12.70 6.36 15.89
N LEU A 224 -13.61 5.71 15.16
CA LEU A 224 -14.69 6.38 14.47
C LEU A 224 -15.83 6.58 15.47
N ARG A 225 -16.13 7.84 15.74
CA ARG A 225 -17.21 8.19 16.66
C ARG A 225 -18.57 8.27 15.97
N GLU A 226 -19.60 8.18 16.80
CA GLU A 226 -21.01 8.32 16.42
C GLU A 226 -21.37 9.70 15.82
N ASP A 227 -20.51 10.71 16.01
CA ASP A 227 -20.62 12.05 15.42
C ASP A 227 -19.83 12.21 14.10
N GLY A 228 -19.15 11.14 13.65
CA GLY A 228 -18.33 11.11 12.44
C GLY A 228 -16.90 11.61 12.63
N VAL A 229 -16.50 11.95 13.87
CA VAL A 229 -15.13 12.35 14.16
C VAL A 229 -14.24 11.12 14.27
N HIS A 230 -13.12 11.17 13.54
CA HIS A 230 -12.02 10.24 13.69
C HIS A 230 -11.08 10.77 14.77
N VAL A 231 -11.01 10.07 15.90
CA VAL A 231 -9.99 10.32 16.93
C VAL A 231 -8.86 9.34 16.70
N VAL A 232 -7.63 9.83 16.54
CA VAL A 232 -6.45 9.02 16.25
C VAL A 232 -5.39 9.31 17.30
N LEU A 233 -4.78 8.27 17.87
CA LEU A 233 -3.73 8.37 18.85
C LEU A 233 -2.50 7.57 18.43
N LEU A 234 -1.32 8.16 18.59
CA LEU A 234 -0.02 7.57 18.28
C LEU A 234 0.86 7.58 19.53
N GLY A 235 1.30 6.41 19.98
CA GLY A 235 2.34 6.30 21.00
C GLY A 235 3.69 6.70 20.41
N VAL A 236 4.32 7.76 20.93
CA VAL A 236 5.57 8.28 20.37
C VAL A 236 6.74 7.89 21.26
N THR A 237 7.65 7.09 20.72
CA THR A 237 8.91 6.77 21.41
C THR A 237 9.90 7.91 21.17
N VAL A 238 10.38 8.52 22.25
CA VAL A 238 11.37 9.61 22.21
C VAL A 238 12.55 9.25 23.10
N GLY A 239 13.75 9.18 22.51
CA GLY A 239 14.93 8.67 23.20
C GLY A 239 14.70 7.24 23.71
N ASP A 240 15.09 6.99 24.97
CA ASP A 240 15.00 5.67 25.60
C ASP A 240 13.64 5.41 26.31
N ILE A 241 12.57 6.08 25.86
CA ILE A 241 11.23 6.01 26.45
C ILE A 241 10.28 5.41 25.42
N LEU A 242 10.08 4.09 25.48
CA LEU A 242 9.12 3.40 24.63
C LEU A 242 7.70 3.68 25.15
N THR A 243 6.80 4.08 24.26
CA THR A 243 5.39 4.32 24.57
C THR A 243 4.51 3.60 23.54
N VAL A 244 3.55 2.83 24.04
CA VAL A 244 2.56 2.07 23.27
C VAL A 244 1.19 2.18 23.95
N LEU A 245 0.15 1.78 23.23
CA LEU A 245 -1.25 1.84 23.63
C LEU A 245 -1.78 0.42 23.86
N LYS A 246 -2.63 0.24 24.88
CA LYS A 246 -3.27 -1.02 25.24
C LYS A 246 -4.75 -0.81 25.50
N SER A 247 -5.50 -1.90 25.68
CA SER A 247 -6.85 -1.85 26.25
C SER A 247 -6.89 -2.35 27.69
N GLY A 248 -7.69 -1.70 28.51
CA GLY A 248 -8.09 -2.19 29.83
C GLY A 248 -9.28 -3.15 29.76
N PRO A 249 -9.59 -3.86 30.87
CA PRO A 249 -10.65 -4.86 30.90
C PRO A 249 -12.06 -4.27 30.69
N ASN A 250 -12.26 -2.97 30.88
CA ASN A 250 -13.54 -2.29 30.62
C ASN A 250 -13.52 -1.50 29.31
N GLY A 251 -12.50 -1.67 28.48
CA GLY A 251 -12.35 -0.94 27.21
C GLY A 251 -11.65 0.39 27.34
N GLU A 252 -11.00 0.65 28.48
CA GLU A 252 -10.15 1.82 28.66
C GLU A 252 -9.01 1.80 27.63
N LEU A 253 -8.69 2.93 27.00
CA LEU A 253 -7.38 3.08 26.35
C LEU A 253 -6.33 3.26 27.45
N VAL A 254 -5.29 2.45 27.44
CA VAL A 254 -4.23 2.45 28.45
C VAL A 254 -2.92 2.85 27.80
N VAL A 255 -2.25 3.86 28.34
CA VAL A 255 -0.89 4.22 27.94
C VAL A 255 0.09 3.34 28.70
N GLN A 256 0.86 2.54 27.97
CA GLN A 256 1.94 1.75 28.52
C GLN A 256 3.26 2.39 28.11
N SER A 257 4.10 2.77 29.08
CA SER A 257 5.43 3.28 28.79
C SER A 257 6.51 2.57 29.59
N LYS A 258 7.65 2.35 28.93
CA LYS A 258 8.88 1.77 29.46
C LYS A 258 10.00 2.81 29.35
N ASN A 259 10.60 3.17 30.48
CA ASN A 259 11.72 4.10 30.57
C ASN A 259 13.00 3.36 30.93
N ASP A 260 13.99 3.39 30.02
CA ASP A 260 15.30 2.78 30.23
C ASP A 260 16.35 3.78 30.77
N ASN A 261 15.96 5.03 31.05
CA ASN A 261 16.85 6.03 31.62
C ASN A 261 17.03 5.87 33.14
N PRO A 262 18.21 6.22 33.69
CA PRO A 262 18.46 6.23 35.14
C PRO A 262 17.73 7.38 35.87
N ALA A 263 17.12 8.30 35.13
CA ALA A 263 16.31 9.39 35.67
C ALA A 263 14.83 9.19 35.32
N PRO A 264 13.89 9.62 36.19
CA PRO A 264 12.49 9.72 35.83
C PRO A 264 12.32 10.56 34.56
N SER A 265 11.38 10.16 33.73
CA SER A 265 11.14 10.75 32.41
C SER A 265 9.64 10.89 32.17
N ARG A 266 9.25 11.35 30.96
CA ARG A 266 7.84 11.52 30.60
C ARG A 266 7.52 10.80 29.30
N PHE A 267 6.43 10.05 29.27
CA PHE A 267 5.94 9.45 28.03
C PHE A 267 5.32 10.52 27.12
N GLN A 268 5.18 10.20 25.83
CA GLN A 268 4.52 11.06 24.84
C GLN A 268 3.50 10.25 24.03
N VAL A 269 2.27 10.74 23.98
CA VAL A 269 1.24 10.27 23.04
C VAL A 269 0.72 11.49 22.30
N LEU A 270 0.59 11.40 20.98
CA LEU A 270 -0.08 12.43 20.19
C LEU A 270 -1.50 11.98 19.91
N ALA A 271 -2.47 12.90 19.99
CA ALA A 271 -3.86 12.65 19.66
C ALA A 271 -4.37 13.71 18.69
N ALA A 272 -5.11 13.31 17.67
CA ALA A 272 -5.73 14.20 16.70
C ALA A 272 -7.19 13.83 16.47
N ALA A 273 -8.02 14.83 16.20
CA ALA A 273 -9.42 14.65 15.84
C ALA A 273 -9.74 15.40 14.54
N ALA A 274 -10.34 14.72 13.58
CA ALA A 274 -10.77 15.30 12.30
C ALA A 274 -12.02 14.61 11.76
N ASP A 275 -12.66 15.20 10.76
CA ASP A 275 -13.80 14.61 10.04
C ASP A 275 -13.36 13.62 8.92
N ASP A 276 -12.05 13.40 8.82
CA ASP A 276 -11.38 12.47 7.92
C ASP A 276 -10.14 11.87 8.61
N PHE A 277 -9.99 10.55 8.49
CA PHE A 277 -8.89 9.82 9.13
C PHE A 277 -7.50 10.24 8.63
N GLU A 278 -7.34 10.47 7.33
CA GLU A 278 -6.04 10.83 6.75
C GLU A 278 -5.59 12.23 7.20
N THR A 279 -6.54 13.14 7.39
CA THR A 279 -6.31 14.47 7.93
C THR A 279 -5.83 14.40 9.39
N ALA A 280 -6.46 13.58 10.23
CA ALA A 280 -6.00 13.33 11.60
C ALA A 280 -4.62 12.65 11.63
N MET A 281 -4.39 11.63 10.80
CA MET A 281 -3.09 10.97 10.67
C MET A 281 -1.99 11.94 10.25
N SER A 282 -2.25 12.80 9.27
CA SER A 282 -1.29 13.81 8.80
C SER A 282 -0.89 14.76 9.94
N ALA A 283 -1.87 15.22 10.74
CA ALA A 283 -1.60 16.08 11.90
C ALA A 283 -0.66 15.40 12.91
N LEU A 284 -0.91 14.13 13.24
CA LEU A 284 -0.06 13.36 14.15
C LEU A 284 1.36 13.20 13.64
N ILE A 285 1.52 12.81 12.38
CA ILE A 285 2.84 12.53 11.79
C ILE A 285 3.68 13.79 11.70
N TYR A 286 3.09 14.93 11.29
CA TYR A 286 3.82 16.19 11.20
C TYR A 286 4.32 16.65 12.56
N GLU A 287 3.51 16.47 13.62
CA GLU A 287 3.94 16.78 14.98
C GLU A 287 4.95 15.75 15.53
N ALA A 288 4.77 14.46 15.27
CA ALA A 288 5.71 13.41 15.68
C ALA A 288 7.11 13.67 15.12
N ARG A 289 7.21 14.12 13.86
CA ARG A 289 8.49 14.52 13.25
C ARG A 289 9.19 15.67 14.00
N LYS A 290 8.46 16.56 14.67
CA LYS A 290 9.07 17.64 15.48
C LYS A 290 9.63 17.09 16.79
N LEU A 291 8.98 16.08 17.37
CA LEU A 291 9.42 15.43 18.62
C LEU A 291 10.68 14.58 18.44
N VAL A 292 10.81 13.89 17.30
CA VAL A 292 11.90 12.94 17.05
C VAL A 292 13.06 13.52 16.24
N ARG A 293 13.13 14.85 16.08
CA ARG A 293 14.26 15.52 15.43
C ARG A 293 15.41 15.74 16.42
N PRO A 294 16.55 15.05 16.27
CA PRO A 294 17.83 15.59 16.70
C PRO A 294 18.75 15.92 15.50
N TYR A 295 19.36 17.10 15.56
CA TYR A 295 20.56 17.57 14.82
C TYR A 295 20.51 17.68 13.28
N GLU A 296 20.89 18.87 12.81
CA GLU A 296 21.37 19.10 11.44
C GLU A 296 22.61 18.24 11.20
N ILE A 297 22.47 17.14 10.47
CA ILE A 297 23.61 16.57 9.75
C ILE A 297 23.76 17.43 8.51
N THR A 298 24.69 18.38 8.55
CA THR A 298 25.24 19.00 7.34
C THR A 298 25.95 17.90 6.56
N LEU A 299 25.24 17.27 5.64
CA LEU A 299 25.85 16.53 4.54
C LEU A 299 26.48 17.55 3.59
N GLU A 300 27.67 18.03 3.92
CA GLU A 300 28.59 18.60 2.94
C GLU A 300 29.04 17.46 2.01
N ASN A 301 28.23 17.15 1.01
CA ASN A 301 28.63 16.67 -0.32
C ASN A 301 27.37 16.28 -1.09
N ASP A 302 27.17 16.94 -2.24
CA ASP A 302 26.14 16.63 -3.21
C ASP A 302 26.12 15.13 -3.52
N ALA A 303 25.14 14.41 -2.95
CA ALA A 303 24.76 13.11 -3.45
C ALA A 303 24.31 13.33 -4.89
N ARG A 304 25.14 12.92 -5.86
CA ARG A 304 24.77 12.87 -7.28
C ARG A 304 23.37 12.26 -7.36
N ALA A 305 22.45 12.98 -8.01
CA ALA A 305 21.15 12.46 -8.37
C ALA A 305 21.33 11.25 -9.30
N GLN A 306 21.57 10.08 -8.71
CA GLN A 306 21.34 8.80 -9.38
C GLN A 306 19.82 8.70 -9.54
N TRP A 307 19.36 8.20 -10.68
CA TRP A 307 17.95 7.93 -10.92
C TRP A 307 17.52 6.77 -10.02
N LEU A 308 17.22 7.07 -8.75
CA LEU A 308 16.89 6.12 -7.68
C LEU A 308 15.65 5.27 -7.99
N SER A 309 14.81 5.74 -8.92
CA SER A 309 13.75 4.97 -9.54
C SER A 309 14.24 3.63 -10.07
N GLU A 310 15.46 3.55 -10.59
CA GLU A 310 15.99 2.34 -11.20
C GLU A 310 16.21 1.17 -10.24
N TRP A 311 16.49 1.43 -8.96
CA TRP A 311 16.67 0.38 -7.96
C TRP A 311 15.33 -0.24 -7.57
N TYR A 312 14.33 0.58 -7.21
CA TYR A 312 13.04 0.09 -6.72
C TYR A 312 12.04 -0.23 -7.84
N ASP A 313 12.24 0.30 -9.05
CA ASP A 313 11.38 0.03 -10.21
C ASP A 313 11.90 -1.15 -11.04
N GLY A 314 13.02 -1.78 -10.68
CA GLY A 314 13.51 -2.98 -11.34
C GLY A 314 12.76 -4.25 -10.87
N LEU A 315 12.38 -5.13 -11.80
CA LEU A 315 11.93 -6.48 -11.40
C LEU A 315 13.09 -7.20 -10.69
N THR A 316 12.82 -7.74 -9.51
CA THR A 316 13.82 -8.38 -8.67
C THR A 316 13.52 -9.86 -8.48
N TYR A 317 14.56 -10.70 -8.44
CA TYR A 317 14.45 -12.09 -8.00
C TYR A 317 15.00 -12.26 -6.58
N CYS A 318 14.26 -12.93 -5.70
CA CYS A 318 14.69 -13.28 -4.35
C CYS A 318 14.86 -14.80 -4.23
N THR A 319 15.98 -15.27 -3.69
CA THR A 319 16.29 -16.71 -3.64
C THR A 319 15.52 -17.50 -2.58
N TRP A 320 14.83 -16.85 -1.63
CA TRP A 320 14.29 -17.48 -0.43
C TRP A 320 13.34 -18.66 -0.68
N ASN A 321 12.17 -18.45 -1.30
CA ASN A 321 11.22 -19.55 -1.52
C ASN A 321 11.64 -20.42 -2.72
N GLY A 322 12.21 -19.82 -3.77
CA GLY A 322 12.58 -20.54 -5.00
C GLY A 322 13.75 -21.52 -4.85
N LEU A 323 14.78 -21.16 -4.07
CA LEU A 323 16.01 -21.97 -3.92
C LEU A 323 16.18 -22.57 -2.51
N GLY A 324 15.49 -22.00 -1.51
CA GLY A 324 15.56 -22.43 -0.12
C GLY A 324 16.89 -22.07 0.55
N GLN A 325 17.08 -22.59 1.77
CA GLN A 325 18.23 -22.27 2.62
C GLN A 325 19.54 -22.93 2.17
N ASP A 326 19.51 -24.06 1.46
CA ASP A 326 20.74 -24.75 1.00
C ASP A 326 21.32 -24.07 -0.26
N LEU A 327 21.64 -22.78 -0.16
CA LEU A 327 22.03 -21.92 -1.27
C LEU A 327 23.48 -22.17 -1.69
N THR A 328 23.75 -22.24 -3.00
CA THR A 328 25.09 -22.40 -3.57
C THR A 328 25.26 -21.51 -4.81
N GLU A 329 26.51 -21.21 -5.17
CA GLU A 329 26.83 -20.50 -6.43
C GLU A 329 26.16 -21.18 -7.64
N ASP A 330 26.27 -22.51 -7.75
CA ASP A 330 25.70 -23.26 -8.87
C ASP A 330 24.16 -23.15 -8.94
N LYS A 331 23.47 -23.20 -7.79
CA LYS A 331 22.00 -23.04 -7.75
C LYS A 331 21.59 -21.65 -8.18
N ILE A 332 22.31 -20.62 -7.74
CA ILE A 332 22.04 -19.23 -8.13
C ILE A 332 22.24 -19.08 -9.65
N LEU A 333 23.39 -19.49 -10.18
CA LEU A 333 23.68 -19.36 -11.61
C LEU A 333 22.66 -20.14 -12.47
N SER A 334 22.32 -21.37 -12.07
CA SER A 334 21.31 -22.16 -12.79
C SER A 334 19.93 -21.50 -12.78
N ALA A 335 19.55 -20.90 -11.65
CA ALA A 335 18.29 -20.16 -11.54
C ALA A 335 18.25 -18.93 -12.47
N LEU A 336 19.36 -18.21 -12.57
CA LEU A 336 19.48 -17.05 -13.46
C LEU A 336 19.52 -17.45 -14.94
N ASP A 337 20.17 -18.57 -15.27
CA ASP A 337 20.13 -19.18 -16.61
C ASP A 337 18.67 -19.50 -17.00
N GLU A 338 17.91 -20.15 -16.11
CA GLU A 338 16.48 -20.45 -16.33
C GLU A 338 15.61 -19.19 -16.52
N LEU A 339 15.81 -18.15 -15.70
CA LEU A 339 15.11 -16.87 -15.88
C LEU A 339 15.40 -16.27 -17.25
N GLN A 340 16.67 -16.26 -17.66
CA GLN A 340 17.09 -15.74 -18.95
C GLN A 340 16.53 -16.54 -20.12
N ASP A 341 16.53 -17.87 -20.04
CA ASP A 341 16.01 -18.77 -21.07
C ASP A 341 14.48 -18.61 -21.24
N ASN A 342 13.77 -18.28 -20.17
CA ASN A 342 12.35 -17.91 -20.21
C ASN A 342 12.09 -16.44 -20.61
N GLY A 343 13.14 -15.66 -20.92
CA GLY A 343 13.04 -14.27 -21.32
C GLY A 343 12.75 -13.29 -20.18
N ILE A 344 12.87 -13.72 -18.93
CA ILE A 344 12.70 -12.88 -17.74
C ILE A 344 14.01 -12.16 -17.47
N LYS A 345 14.03 -10.86 -17.79
CA LYS A 345 15.17 -10.00 -17.49
C LYS A 345 14.94 -9.30 -16.17
N ILE A 346 15.55 -9.79 -15.10
CA ILE A 346 15.56 -9.10 -13.80
C ILE A 346 16.66 -8.04 -13.78
N LYS A 347 16.43 -6.96 -13.03
CA LYS A 347 17.42 -5.90 -12.79
C LYS A 347 18.20 -6.13 -11.49
N ALA A 348 17.56 -6.77 -10.53
CA ALA A 348 18.11 -7.00 -9.20
C ALA A 348 17.98 -8.46 -8.77
N LEU A 349 18.97 -8.92 -8.00
CA LEU A 349 19.00 -10.22 -7.34
C LEU A 349 19.20 -10.02 -5.84
N ILE A 350 18.33 -10.62 -5.03
CA ILE A 350 18.51 -10.73 -3.58
C ILE A 350 18.96 -12.16 -3.28
N ILE A 351 20.22 -12.31 -2.88
CA ILE A 351 20.80 -13.52 -2.29
C ILE A 351 20.38 -13.53 -0.82
N ASP A 352 19.34 -14.29 -0.52
CA ASP A 352 18.74 -14.35 0.81
C ASP A 352 19.57 -15.22 1.78
N ASP A 353 19.03 -15.50 2.96
CA ASP A 353 19.70 -16.14 4.10
C ASP A 353 20.50 -17.41 3.73
N ASN A 354 21.57 -17.64 4.52
CA ASN A 354 22.46 -18.80 4.54
C ASN A 354 23.60 -18.83 3.50
N TRP A 355 24.00 -17.66 2.97
CA TRP A 355 25.24 -17.55 2.17
C TRP A 355 26.52 -17.40 3.02
N GLN A 356 26.38 -16.93 4.26
CA GLN A 356 27.47 -16.59 5.16
C GLN A 356 28.27 -17.80 5.64
N SER A 357 29.53 -17.58 6.03
CA SER A 357 30.30 -18.56 6.81
C SER A 357 29.81 -18.64 8.26
N LEU A 358 29.21 -19.76 8.65
CA LEU A 358 28.60 -19.95 9.96
C LEU A 358 29.25 -21.13 10.70
N ASP A 359 29.21 -21.11 12.04
CA ASP A 359 29.57 -22.28 12.83
C ASP A 359 28.43 -23.34 12.83
N ASN A 360 28.66 -24.44 13.54
CA ASN A 360 27.70 -25.54 13.69
C ASN A 360 27.15 -26.05 12.35
N ASP A 361 28.06 -26.19 11.38
CA ASP A 361 27.80 -26.73 10.04
C ASP A 361 26.98 -28.02 10.11
N GLY A 362 25.74 -27.98 9.60
CA GLY A 362 24.80 -29.10 9.58
C GLY A 362 23.60 -28.97 10.51
N SER A 363 23.60 -27.99 11.43
CA SER A 363 22.36 -27.63 12.15
C SER A 363 21.38 -26.94 11.20
N ARG A 364 20.12 -27.39 11.22
CA ARG A 364 19.01 -26.72 10.51
C ARG A 364 18.36 -25.61 11.34
N ASP A 365 18.74 -25.50 12.62
CA ASP A 365 18.24 -24.47 13.52
C ASP A 365 19.16 -23.24 13.45
N GLY A 366 18.70 -22.20 12.78
CA GLY A 366 19.45 -20.95 12.63
C GLY A 366 19.87 -20.33 13.97
N TRP A 367 19.08 -20.51 15.02
CA TRP A 367 19.39 -19.98 16.35
C TRP A 367 20.65 -20.59 16.97
N GLN A 368 21.08 -21.77 16.50
CA GLN A 368 22.30 -22.43 16.98
C GLN A 368 23.54 -21.99 16.21
N ARG A 369 23.41 -21.20 15.15
CA ARG A 369 24.51 -20.84 14.26
C ARG A 369 24.97 -19.41 14.49
N GLY A 370 26.25 -19.22 14.71
CA GLY A 370 26.92 -17.93 14.87
C GLY A 370 27.71 -17.55 13.61
N TRP A 371 27.84 -16.25 13.37
CA TRP A 371 28.60 -15.74 12.23
C TRP A 371 30.12 -15.74 12.51
N THR A 372 30.92 -16.32 11.62
CA THR A 372 32.35 -16.60 11.87
C THR A 372 33.32 -15.64 11.18
N GLN A 373 32.99 -15.18 9.96
CA GLN A 373 33.83 -14.33 9.11
C GLN A 373 33.00 -13.66 8.01
N PHE A 374 33.50 -12.56 7.43
CA PHE A 374 32.78 -11.83 6.36
C PHE A 374 32.64 -12.63 5.06
N GLU A 375 33.61 -13.48 4.72
CA GLU A 375 33.58 -14.25 3.47
C GLU A 375 32.43 -15.28 3.46
N ALA A 376 31.87 -15.52 2.28
CA ALA A 376 30.83 -16.52 2.06
C ALA A 376 31.31 -17.93 2.45
N ASN A 377 30.37 -18.83 2.74
CA ASN A 377 30.71 -20.21 3.10
C ASN A 377 31.50 -20.88 1.95
N PRO A 378 32.75 -21.32 2.17
CA PRO A 378 33.59 -21.89 1.11
C PRO A 378 33.07 -23.21 0.54
N LYS A 379 32.14 -23.91 1.23
CA LYS A 379 31.49 -25.10 0.66
C LYS A 379 30.45 -24.74 -0.41
N ALA A 380 29.73 -23.64 -0.22
CA ALA A 380 28.67 -23.18 -1.12
C ALA A 380 29.17 -22.19 -2.19
N PHE A 381 30.23 -21.44 -1.86
CA PHE A 381 30.86 -20.40 -2.67
C PHE A 381 32.38 -20.66 -2.72
N PRO A 382 32.84 -21.70 -3.44
CA PRO A 382 34.23 -22.19 -3.35
C PRO A 382 35.28 -21.18 -3.79
N ASN A 383 34.90 -20.19 -4.59
CA ASN A 383 35.79 -19.13 -5.07
C ASN A 383 35.53 -17.77 -4.38
N GLY A 384 34.73 -17.75 -3.31
CA GLY A 384 34.35 -16.55 -2.56
C GLY A 384 33.29 -15.69 -3.25
N LEU A 385 32.69 -14.79 -2.48
CA LEU A 385 31.55 -13.98 -2.90
C LEU A 385 31.88 -13.10 -4.12
N ALA A 386 33.07 -12.50 -4.14
CA ALA A 386 33.50 -11.61 -5.22
C ALA A 386 33.54 -12.32 -6.58
N ARG A 387 33.98 -13.58 -6.62
CA ARG A 387 34.01 -14.35 -7.87
C ARG A 387 32.59 -14.71 -8.31
N THR A 388 31.73 -15.14 -7.39
CA THR A 388 30.33 -15.44 -7.68
C THR A 388 29.60 -14.24 -8.28
N VAL A 389 29.74 -13.05 -7.68
CA VAL A 389 29.12 -11.81 -8.20
C VAL A 389 29.68 -11.43 -9.57
N SER A 390 30.99 -11.61 -9.79
CA SER A 390 31.61 -11.39 -11.09
C SER A 390 31.03 -12.34 -12.15
N SER A 391 30.89 -13.64 -11.83
CA SER A 391 30.26 -14.64 -12.71
C SER A 391 28.82 -14.26 -13.07
N ILE A 392 28.04 -13.78 -12.10
CA ILE A 392 26.65 -13.30 -12.31
C ILE A 392 26.64 -12.16 -13.32
N ARG A 393 27.48 -11.14 -13.14
CA ARG A 393 27.52 -9.96 -14.02
C ARG A 393 28.09 -10.28 -15.42
N GLU A 394 29.04 -11.20 -15.51
CA GLU A 394 29.64 -11.67 -16.77
C GLU A 394 28.59 -12.39 -17.64
N LYS A 395 27.79 -13.29 -17.03
CA LYS A 395 26.77 -14.09 -17.71
C LYS A 395 25.44 -13.35 -17.93
N HIS A 396 24.96 -12.63 -16.92
CA HIS A 396 23.64 -11.99 -16.90
C HIS A 396 23.77 -10.47 -16.80
N ARG A 397 24.12 -9.82 -17.92
CA ARG A 397 24.41 -8.37 -17.99
C ARG A 397 23.25 -7.46 -17.58
N ASN A 398 22.02 -7.99 -17.53
CA ASN A 398 20.83 -7.24 -17.12
C ASN A 398 20.79 -6.99 -15.60
N ILE A 399 21.53 -7.79 -14.82
CA ILE A 399 21.55 -7.73 -13.36
C ILE A 399 22.55 -6.65 -12.92
N GLU A 400 22.02 -5.49 -12.59
CA GLU A 400 22.82 -4.34 -12.13
C GLU A 400 23.05 -4.38 -10.62
N TYR A 401 22.07 -4.91 -9.88
CA TYR A 401 22.06 -4.88 -8.44
C TYR A 401 22.07 -6.28 -7.84
N VAL A 402 23.11 -6.61 -7.09
CA VAL A 402 23.16 -7.84 -6.28
C VAL A 402 23.14 -7.44 -4.81
N VAL A 403 22.13 -7.90 -4.08
CA VAL A 403 21.89 -7.60 -2.67
C VAL A 403 22.02 -8.87 -1.85
N VAL A 404 22.62 -8.77 -0.67
CA VAL A 404 22.75 -9.91 0.25
C VAL A 404 21.98 -9.68 1.55
N TRP A 405 21.45 -10.75 2.11
CA TRP A 405 20.78 -10.75 3.40
C TRP A 405 21.77 -10.83 4.57
N HIS A 406 21.50 -10.17 5.69
CA HIS A 406 22.14 -10.44 7.00
C HIS A 406 21.25 -9.98 8.16
N ALA A 407 21.47 -10.49 9.37
CA ALA A 407 20.79 -10.00 10.58
C ALA A 407 21.55 -8.84 11.26
N ILE A 408 20.84 -8.04 12.09
CA ILE A 408 21.42 -6.83 12.71
C ILE A 408 22.48 -7.13 13.80
N LEU A 409 22.35 -8.25 14.54
CA LEU A 409 23.22 -8.61 15.67
C LEU A 409 24.22 -9.74 15.34
N GLY A 410 24.42 -10.06 14.06
CA GLY A 410 25.23 -11.19 13.61
C GLY A 410 24.46 -12.08 12.63
N TYR A 411 24.49 -13.40 12.87
CA TYR A 411 23.50 -14.33 12.32
C TYR A 411 22.33 -14.49 13.30
N TRP A 412 21.35 -15.36 13.01
CA TRP A 412 20.25 -15.68 13.94
C TRP A 412 20.74 -16.04 15.36
N GLY A 413 21.84 -16.78 15.47
CA GLY A 413 22.46 -17.13 16.75
C GLY A 413 23.51 -16.14 17.29
N GLY A 414 23.73 -15.00 16.63
CA GLY A 414 24.73 -13.99 16.99
C GLY A 414 26.08 -14.15 16.26
N ILE A 415 27.16 -13.76 16.93
CA ILE A 415 28.56 -13.93 16.50
C ILE A 415 29.12 -15.23 17.08
N SER A 416 29.87 -15.98 16.27
CA SER A 416 30.54 -17.20 16.74
C SER A 416 31.70 -16.86 17.68
N PRO A 417 31.78 -17.44 18.89
CA PRO A 417 32.87 -17.16 19.84
C PRO A 417 34.25 -17.61 19.35
N GLU A 418 34.30 -18.66 18.52
CA GLU A 418 35.54 -19.20 17.94
C GLU A 418 35.86 -18.59 16.56
N GLY A 419 34.98 -17.73 16.04
CA GLY A 419 35.13 -17.09 14.73
C GLY A 419 36.16 -15.95 14.70
N SER A 420 36.69 -15.67 13.51
CA SER A 420 37.60 -14.54 13.27
C SER A 420 37.00 -13.17 13.64
N LEU A 421 35.67 -13.03 13.54
CA LEU A 421 34.96 -11.81 13.92
C LEU A 421 35.11 -11.53 15.43
N ALA A 422 34.92 -12.54 16.28
CA ALA A 422 35.09 -12.41 17.73
C ALA A 422 36.54 -12.15 18.14
N ALA A 423 37.51 -12.63 17.36
CA ALA A 423 38.93 -12.34 17.59
C ALA A 423 39.34 -10.91 17.16
N THR A 424 38.63 -10.34 16.19
CA THR A 424 38.99 -9.04 15.57
C THR A 424 38.30 -7.87 16.25
N TYR A 425 37.03 -8.02 16.59
CA TYR A 425 36.19 -6.97 17.13
C TYR A 425 35.89 -7.20 18.61
N LYS A 426 35.67 -6.13 19.35
CA LYS A 426 35.22 -6.26 20.75
C LYS A 426 33.83 -6.87 20.76
N THR A 427 33.67 -8.00 21.45
CA THR A 427 32.37 -8.68 21.61
C THR A 427 31.84 -8.57 23.02
N ARG A 428 30.51 -8.69 23.15
CA ARG A 428 29.82 -8.75 24.43
C ARG A 428 28.63 -9.71 24.34
N GLU A 429 28.50 -10.56 25.36
CA GLU A 429 27.31 -11.40 25.52
C GLU A 429 26.16 -10.57 26.11
N VAL A 430 24.98 -10.74 25.54
CA VAL A 430 23.75 -10.05 25.96
C VAL A 430 22.62 -11.06 26.15
N THR A 431 21.78 -10.78 27.14
CA THR A 431 20.60 -11.60 27.47
C THR A 431 19.39 -11.11 26.68
N LEU A 432 18.57 -12.05 26.20
CA LEU A 432 17.36 -11.79 25.45
C LEU A 432 16.12 -12.23 26.24
N ASN A 433 15.05 -11.44 26.13
CA ASN A 433 13.70 -11.82 26.53
C ASN A 433 13.09 -12.75 25.46
N SER A 434 13.70 -13.91 25.26
CA SER A 434 13.27 -14.91 24.26
C SER A 434 13.34 -16.31 24.85
N ALA A 435 12.26 -17.08 24.67
CA ALA A 435 12.23 -18.49 25.05
C ALA A 435 13.07 -19.36 24.10
N THR A 436 13.32 -18.89 22.87
CA THR A 436 14.07 -19.64 21.85
C THR A 436 15.57 -19.62 22.12
N LYS A 437 16.11 -18.45 22.49
CA LYS A 437 17.54 -18.29 22.80
C LYS A 437 17.73 -17.26 23.91
N PRO A 438 18.26 -17.64 25.09
CA PRO A 438 18.32 -16.76 26.26
C PRO A 438 19.47 -15.75 26.20
N SER A 439 20.55 -16.04 25.47
CA SER A 439 21.66 -15.11 25.27
C SER A 439 22.32 -15.30 23.90
N ILE A 440 22.95 -14.25 23.40
CA ILE A 440 23.75 -14.26 22.18
C ILE A 440 25.03 -13.45 22.38
N LEU A 441 26.12 -13.88 21.73
CA LEU A 441 27.33 -13.07 21.61
C LEU A 441 27.14 -12.07 20.46
N THR A 442 27.46 -10.80 20.71
CA THR A 442 27.29 -9.71 19.74
C THR A 442 28.54 -8.85 19.67
N ILE A 443 28.62 -7.96 18.69
CA ILE A 443 29.65 -6.91 18.65
C ILE A 443 29.29 -5.84 19.68
N ASP A 444 30.25 -5.42 20.50
CA ASP A 444 30.03 -4.38 21.51
C ASP A 444 29.68 -3.04 20.82
N PRO A 445 28.73 -2.25 21.36
CA PRO A 445 28.33 -0.97 20.77
C PRO A 445 29.49 0.02 20.54
N SER A 446 30.59 -0.10 21.29
CA SER A 446 31.77 0.74 21.08
C SER A 446 32.59 0.40 19.82
N ASP A 447 32.40 -0.78 19.22
CA ASP A 447 33.12 -1.24 18.02
C ASP A 447 32.19 -1.48 16.80
N ILE A 448 30.87 -1.34 16.99
CA ILE A 448 29.87 -1.66 15.95
C ILE A 448 29.97 -0.80 14.69
N GLN A 449 30.34 0.48 14.85
CA GLN A 449 30.55 1.37 13.70
C GLN A 449 31.75 0.91 12.84
N ARG A 450 32.82 0.41 13.47
CA ARG A 450 33.96 -0.15 12.76
C ARG A 450 33.55 -1.43 12.04
N PHE A 451 32.87 -2.33 12.76
CA PHE A 451 32.37 -3.59 12.22
C PHE A 451 31.50 -3.39 10.96
N TYR A 452 30.47 -2.55 11.01
CA TYR A 452 29.60 -2.33 9.84
C TYR A 452 30.32 -1.62 8.70
N ASN A 453 31.21 -0.67 9.00
CA ASN A 453 31.99 -0.01 7.97
C ASN A 453 32.91 -1.00 7.23
N ASP A 454 33.58 -1.90 7.96
CA ASP A 454 34.48 -2.90 7.39
C ASP A 454 33.70 -3.98 6.63
N PHE A 455 32.59 -4.45 7.20
CA PHE A 455 31.73 -5.45 6.57
C PHE A 455 31.18 -4.94 5.24
N TYR A 456 30.63 -3.72 5.22
CA TYR A 456 30.06 -3.16 4.00
C TYR A 456 31.12 -2.74 2.99
N ALA A 457 32.32 -2.35 3.44
CA ALA A 457 33.46 -2.17 2.55
C ALA A 457 33.86 -3.49 1.87
N PHE A 458 33.87 -4.60 2.61
CA PHE A 458 34.12 -5.95 2.06
C PHE A 458 33.04 -6.33 1.02
N LEU A 459 31.76 -6.15 1.36
CA LEU A 459 30.65 -6.43 0.45
C LEU A 459 30.74 -5.59 -0.84
N SER A 460 30.92 -4.27 -0.70
CA SER A 460 31.06 -3.35 -1.83
C SER A 460 32.25 -3.73 -2.72
N LYS A 461 33.41 -4.05 -2.12
CA LYS A 461 34.59 -4.56 -2.84
C LYS A 461 34.33 -5.90 -3.54
N SER A 462 33.43 -6.71 -3.01
CA SER A 462 32.98 -7.98 -3.62
C SER A 462 31.94 -7.78 -4.73
N GLY A 463 31.57 -6.53 -5.05
CA GLY A 463 30.61 -6.21 -6.10
C GLY A 463 29.14 -6.25 -5.65
N ILE A 464 28.87 -6.40 -4.34
CA ILE A 464 27.53 -6.27 -3.79
C ILE A 464 27.07 -4.82 -3.86
N SER A 465 25.83 -4.63 -4.31
CA SER A 465 25.22 -3.33 -4.56
C SER A 465 24.40 -2.80 -3.38
N GLY A 466 24.01 -3.67 -2.43
CA GLY A 466 23.14 -3.32 -1.31
C GLY A 466 22.94 -4.47 -0.32
N VAL A 467 22.16 -4.23 0.73
CA VAL A 467 21.85 -5.24 1.77
C VAL A 467 20.37 -5.30 2.14
N LYS A 468 19.88 -6.50 2.46
CA LYS A 468 18.62 -6.73 3.16
C LYS A 468 18.95 -7.07 4.61
N THR A 469 18.63 -6.17 5.53
CA THR A 469 19.01 -6.32 6.95
C THR A 469 17.82 -6.70 7.78
N ASP A 470 17.90 -7.90 8.34
CA ASP A 470 16.82 -8.58 9.03
C ASP A 470 17.02 -8.65 10.54
N ALA A 471 16.03 -9.21 11.24
CA ALA A 471 16.01 -9.37 12.70
C ALA A 471 16.33 -8.07 13.47
N GLN A 472 16.00 -6.90 12.90
CA GLN A 472 16.28 -5.62 13.54
C GLN A 472 15.55 -5.46 14.88
N SER A 473 14.40 -6.12 15.00
CA SER A 473 13.61 -6.22 16.23
C SER A 473 14.32 -6.92 17.38
N PHE A 474 15.45 -7.61 17.14
CA PHE A 474 16.25 -8.20 18.22
C PHE A 474 16.80 -7.14 19.18
N LEU A 475 16.93 -5.89 18.73
CA LEU A 475 17.25 -4.76 19.59
C LEU A 475 16.19 -4.53 20.69
N ASP A 476 14.91 -4.81 20.41
CA ASP A 476 13.83 -4.72 21.41
C ASP A 476 13.76 -5.96 22.33
N LEU A 477 14.40 -7.07 21.95
CA LEU A 477 14.46 -8.30 22.75
C LEU A 477 15.53 -8.24 23.86
N LEU A 478 16.50 -7.34 23.80
CA LEU A 478 17.53 -7.21 24.84
C LEU A 478 16.86 -6.99 26.21
N SER A 479 17.22 -7.79 27.22
CA SER A 479 16.53 -7.80 28.51
C SER A 479 16.95 -6.65 29.43
N ASP A 480 18.24 -6.29 29.43
CA ASP A 480 18.79 -5.23 30.27
C ASP A 480 18.53 -3.82 29.69
N PRO A 481 18.02 -2.85 30.48
CA PRO A 481 17.76 -1.49 30.01
C PRO A 481 19.01 -0.76 29.54
N ASN A 482 20.17 -0.97 30.15
CA ASN A 482 21.43 -0.38 29.71
C ASN A 482 21.86 -0.94 28.35
N ASP A 483 21.61 -2.23 28.10
CA ASP A 483 21.89 -2.84 26.81
C ASP A 483 20.93 -2.33 25.74
N ARG A 484 19.62 -2.28 25.98
CA ARG A 484 18.68 -1.67 25.02
C ARG A 484 19.08 -0.25 24.64
N LYS A 485 19.39 0.58 25.64
CA LYS A 485 19.85 1.95 25.44
C LYS A 485 21.15 2.02 24.63
N ALA A 486 22.16 1.25 25.01
CA ALA A 486 23.46 1.29 24.35
C ALA A 486 23.43 0.71 22.93
N TYR A 487 22.68 -0.36 22.70
CA TYR A 487 22.65 -1.06 21.42
C TYR A 487 21.73 -0.39 20.41
N THR A 488 20.52 0.03 20.79
CA THR A 488 19.49 0.44 19.82
C THR A 488 19.97 1.57 18.91
N SER A 489 20.37 2.71 19.48
CA SER A 489 20.86 3.84 18.67
C SER A 489 22.20 3.52 18.01
N ALA A 490 23.16 2.91 18.73
CA ALA A 490 24.49 2.63 18.18
C ALA A 490 24.44 1.70 16.95
N TYR A 491 23.63 0.64 16.99
CA TYR A 491 23.46 -0.27 15.87
C TYR A 491 22.68 0.38 14.72
N GLN A 492 21.59 1.10 15.01
CA GLN A 492 20.80 1.78 13.98
C GLN A 492 21.61 2.87 13.26
N ASP A 493 22.43 3.63 13.99
CA ASP A 493 23.31 4.66 13.45
C ASP A 493 24.44 4.03 12.64
N ALA A 494 25.14 3.03 13.20
CA ALA A 494 26.22 2.34 12.51
C ALA A 494 25.74 1.68 11.22
N TRP A 495 24.56 1.05 11.25
CA TRP A 495 23.92 0.46 10.09
C TRP A 495 23.55 1.53 9.05
N THR A 496 22.89 2.62 9.46
CA THR A 496 22.47 3.70 8.57
C THR A 496 23.68 4.38 7.91
N ILE A 497 24.67 4.80 8.70
CA ILE A 497 25.86 5.53 8.22
C ILE A 497 26.66 4.65 7.26
N SER A 498 26.89 3.38 7.62
CA SER A 498 27.67 2.47 6.78
C SER A 498 26.91 2.13 5.49
N SER A 499 25.59 1.92 5.57
CA SER A 499 24.74 1.68 4.40
C SER A 499 24.81 2.83 3.41
N LEU A 500 24.62 4.06 3.89
CA LEU A 500 24.67 5.26 3.05
C LEU A 500 26.04 5.44 2.41
N ARG A 501 27.13 5.17 3.15
CA ARG A 501 28.50 5.28 2.66
C ARG A 501 28.81 4.32 1.52
N HIS A 502 28.37 3.06 1.61
CA HIS A 502 28.82 1.99 0.70
C HIS A 502 27.78 1.64 -0.37
N PHE A 503 26.49 1.81 -0.09
CA PHE A 503 25.39 1.40 -0.95
C PHE A 503 24.44 2.56 -1.30
N GLY A 504 24.54 3.69 -0.61
CA GLY A 504 23.53 4.75 -0.69
C GLY A 504 22.18 4.24 -0.14
N PRO A 505 21.04 4.49 -0.81
CA PRO A 505 19.73 4.05 -0.34
C PRO A 505 19.39 2.60 -0.72
N LYS A 506 20.33 1.84 -1.31
CA LYS A 506 20.12 0.45 -1.76
C LYS A 506 20.13 -0.52 -0.57
N VAL A 507 19.18 -0.34 0.33
CA VAL A 507 18.99 -1.17 1.52
C VAL A 507 17.52 -1.47 1.77
N ILE A 508 17.27 -2.67 2.29
CA ILE A 508 15.95 -3.16 2.71
C ILE A 508 15.98 -3.33 4.23
N SER A 509 15.21 -2.52 4.94
CA SER A 509 14.99 -2.62 6.37
C SER A 509 13.94 -3.68 6.66
N CYS A 510 14.31 -4.74 7.36
CA CYS A 510 13.46 -5.90 7.57
C CYS A 510 13.33 -6.27 9.06
N MET A 511 12.18 -6.85 9.44
CA MET A 511 11.81 -7.17 10.83
C MET A 511 12.03 -5.97 11.76
N SER A 512 11.63 -4.78 11.31
CA SER A 512 12.07 -3.50 11.88
C SER A 512 10.92 -2.57 12.27
N GLN A 513 9.68 -3.07 12.35
CA GLN A 513 8.51 -2.27 12.74
C GLN A 513 8.36 -2.13 14.27
N ILE A 514 9.48 -2.04 14.98
CA ILE A 514 9.49 -1.75 16.42
C ILE A 514 9.45 -0.23 16.65
N PRO A 515 8.79 0.27 17.72
CA PRO A 515 8.66 1.71 17.96
C PRO A 515 9.99 2.45 17.94
N GLN A 516 11.03 1.91 18.58
CA GLN A 516 12.35 2.55 18.63
C GLN A 516 12.92 2.79 17.24
N THR A 517 12.88 1.79 16.35
CA THR A 517 13.37 1.92 14.97
C THR A 517 12.49 2.86 14.15
N ILE A 518 11.17 2.80 14.33
CA ILE A 518 10.24 3.69 13.62
C ILE A 518 10.59 5.15 13.91
N PHE A 519 10.71 5.52 15.18
CA PHE A 519 10.92 6.92 15.58
C PHE A 519 12.38 7.38 15.45
N HIS A 520 13.37 6.49 15.62
CA HIS A 520 14.79 6.82 15.45
C HIS A 520 15.22 6.86 13.98
N SER A 521 14.77 5.89 13.18
CA SER A 521 15.33 5.62 11.86
C SER A 521 14.35 5.76 10.69
N GLN A 522 13.04 5.59 10.88
CA GLN A 522 12.12 5.52 9.74
C GLN A 522 11.24 6.76 9.61
N LEU A 523 10.92 7.46 10.69
CA LEU A 523 10.14 8.69 10.68
C LEU A 523 10.96 9.93 10.25
N PRO A 524 12.24 10.10 10.65
CA PRO A 524 13.03 11.25 10.25
C PRO A 524 13.29 11.32 8.74
N THR A 525 13.16 12.53 8.18
CA THR A 525 13.32 12.83 6.75
C THR A 525 14.68 13.45 6.40
N ASN A 526 15.68 13.31 7.28
CA ASN A 526 17.03 13.85 7.14
C ASN A 526 17.98 12.91 6.37
N LYS A 527 17.46 11.82 5.82
CA LYS A 527 18.20 10.82 5.06
C LYS A 527 17.39 10.35 3.84
N PRO A 528 18.02 9.74 2.82
CA PRO A 528 17.29 9.15 1.71
C PRO A 528 16.25 8.13 2.16
N THR A 529 15.14 8.06 1.44
CA THR A 529 14.13 7.00 1.59
C THR A 529 14.76 5.64 1.32
N ILE A 530 14.44 4.65 2.15
CA ILE A 530 14.88 3.26 2.02
C ILE A 530 13.69 2.32 1.93
N VAL A 531 13.88 1.07 1.52
CA VAL A 531 12.78 0.10 1.53
C VAL A 531 12.57 -0.45 2.94
N LEU A 532 11.32 -0.68 3.31
CA LEU A 532 10.91 -1.29 4.58
C LEU A 532 9.97 -2.47 4.30
N ARG A 533 10.33 -3.69 4.72
CA ARG A 533 9.38 -4.81 4.70
C ARG A 533 8.18 -4.47 5.58
N ASN A 534 7.00 -4.52 5.00
CA ASN A 534 5.79 -3.92 5.54
C ASN A 534 4.85 -4.94 6.23
N SER A 535 5.18 -6.23 6.20
CA SER A 535 4.46 -7.31 6.88
C SER A 535 5.39 -8.48 7.22
N ASN A 536 4.84 -9.49 7.90
CA ASN A 536 5.42 -10.82 7.97
C ASN A 536 5.54 -11.46 6.56
N ASP A 537 6.28 -12.56 6.48
CA ASP A 537 6.61 -13.26 5.25
C ASP A 537 5.37 -13.69 4.45
N PHE A 538 5.53 -13.74 3.13
CA PHE A 538 4.66 -14.48 2.23
C PHE A 538 4.89 -15.99 2.39
N PHE A 539 3.83 -16.71 2.77
CA PHE A 539 3.86 -18.17 2.93
C PHE A 539 3.08 -18.83 1.78
N PRO A 540 3.74 -19.31 0.71
CA PRO A 540 3.04 -19.86 -0.46
C PRO A 540 2.14 -21.06 -0.15
N ASP A 541 2.45 -21.82 0.90
CA ASP A 541 1.77 -23.07 1.24
C ASP A 541 0.70 -22.93 2.33
N ILE A 542 0.50 -21.73 2.89
CA ILE A 542 -0.51 -21.45 3.92
C ILE A 542 -1.63 -20.63 3.31
N GLU A 543 -2.72 -21.28 2.92
CA GLU A 543 -3.82 -20.64 2.18
C GLU A 543 -4.47 -19.45 2.91
N ASP A 544 -4.75 -19.61 4.20
CA ASP A 544 -5.35 -18.55 5.02
C ASP A 544 -4.42 -17.32 5.17
N SER A 545 -3.12 -17.47 4.87
CA SER A 545 -2.16 -16.37 4.94
C SER A 545 -2.30 -15.38 3.78
N HIS A 546 -2.81 -15.79 2.60
CA HIS A 546 -2.80 -14.94 1.40
C HIS A 546 -3.66 -13.68 1.55
N ALA A 547 -4.93 -13.86 1.92
CA ALA A 547 -5.86 -12.75 2.13
C ALA A 547 -5.41 -11.88 3.31
N TRP A 548 -4.97 -12.50 4.41
CA TRP A 548 -4.42 -11.80 5.57
C TRP A 548 -3.19 -10.98 5.22
N HIS A 549 -2.27 -11.51 4.42
CA HIS A 549 -1.05 -10.83 4.02
C HIS A 549 -1.35 -9.53 3.25
N VAL A 550 -2.26 -9.57 2.27
CA VAL A 550 -2.66 -8.38 1.50
C VAL A 550 -3.43 -7.40 2.40
N PHE A 551 -4.33 -7.89 3.24
CA PHE A 551 -5.05 -7.08 4.23
C PHE A 551 -4.10 -6.36 5.19
N CYS A 552 -3.15 -7.09 5.80
CA CYS A 552 -2.18 -6.56 6.73
C CYS A 552 -1.30 -5.48 6.09
N ASN A 553 -0.76 -5.74 4.90
CA ASN A 553 0.04 -4.75 4.18
C ASN A 553 -0.71 -3.45 3.88
N ALA A 554 -1.95 -3.56 3.37
CA ALA A 554 -2.78 -2.42 3.03
C ALA A 554 -3.14 -1.56 4.26
N HIS A 555 -3.29 -2.17 5.44
CA HIS A 555 -3.55 -1.46 6.69
C HIS A 555 -2.29 -0.89 7.33
N ASN A 556 -1.17 -1.62 7.32
CA ASN A 556 0.12 -1.11 7.78
C ASN A 556 0.53 0.14 6.97
N ALA A 557 0.18 0.19 5.68
CA ALA A 557 0.37 1.34 4.81
C ALA A 557 -0.36 2.62 5.27
N LEU A 558 -1.35 2.55 6.18
CA LEU A 558 -1.93 3.75 6.80
C LEU A 558 -0.91 4.52 7.63
N LEU A 559 0.11 3.84 8.18
CA LEU A 559 1.23 4.46 8.89
C LEU A 559 2.49 4.51 8.03
N THR A 560 2.88 3.40 7.41
CA THR A 560 4.22 3.29 6.79
C THR A 560 4.42 4.21 5.59
N ARG A 561 3.34 4.62 4.88
CA ARG A 561 3.41 5.63 3.81
C ARG A 561 3.81 7.04 4.30
N TYR A 562 3.65 7.31 5.59
CA TYR A 562 4.02 8.58 6.22
C TYR A 562 5.45 8.57 6.78
N LEU A 563 6.06 7.40 6.87
CA LEU A 563 7.47 7.26 7.22
C LEU A 563 8.34 7.62 6.00
N ASN A 564 9.62 7.89 6.23
CA ASN A 564 10.63 8.08 5.20
C ASN A 564 11.11 6.73 4.64
N VAL A 565 10.16 5.90 4.20
CA VAL A 565 10.40 4.56 3.67
C VAL A 565 9.53 4.29 2.46
N LEU A 566 9.93 3.33 1.64
CA LEU A 566 9.11 2.71 0.61
C LEU A 566 8.61 1.36 1.14
N PRO A 567 7.30 1.19 1.40
CA PRO A 567 6.76 -0.07 1.90
C PRO A 567 6.92 -1.20 0.88
N ASP A 568 7.50 -2.31 1.32
CA ASP A 568 7.73 -3.52 0.56
C ASP A 568 6.78 -4.62 1.05
N TRP A 569 5.94 -5.08 0.14
CA TRP A 569 4.88 -6.06 0.38
C TRP A 569 5.36 -7.50 0.19
N ASP A 570 6.67 -7.70 0.30
CA ASP A 570 7.35 -8.99 0.25
C ASP A 570 7.33 -9.68 -1.13
N MET A 571 8.25 -10.65 -1.29
CA MET A 571 8.28 -11.49 -2.47
C MET A 571 6.99 -12.30 -2.64
N PHE A 572 6.76 -12.84 -3.83
CA PHE A 572 5.70 -13.82 -4.07
C PHE A 572 6.05 -14.75 -5.25
N GLN A 573 5.27 -15.81 -5.42
CA GLN A 573 5.39 -16.74 -6.55
C GLN A 573 4.33 -16.44 -7.62
N THR A 574 4.77 -16.32 -8.88
CA THR A 574 3.93 -16.16 -10.06
C THR A 574 3.36 -17.50 -10.54
N SER A 575 4.02 -18.62 -10.21
CA SER A 575 3.56 -19.96 -10.57
C SER A 575 3.78 -20.94 -9.39
N PRO A 576 2.89 -20.95 -8.38
CA PRO A 576 3.03 -21.86 -7.24
C PRO A 576 2.73 -23.31 -7.64
N GLU A 577 3.59 -24.26 -7.24
CA GLU A 577 3.43 -25.70 -7.54
C GLU A 577 2.20 -26.34 -6.87
N ASN A 578 1.70 -25.73 -5.80
CA ASN A 578 0.69 -26.32 -4.95
C ASN A 578 -0.74 -26.24 -5.53
N GLY A 579 -0.92 -25.70 -6.74
CA GLY A 579 -2.20 -25.58 -7.43
C GLY A 579 -3.17 -24.58 -6.80
N ARG A 580 -2.73 -23.80 -5.80
CA ARG A 580 -3.51 -22.76 -5.13
C ARG A 580 -3.23 -21.42 -5.78
N ASP A 581 -4.06 -21.02 -6.74
CA ASP A 581 -3.81 -19.82 -7.53
C ASP A 581 -4.22 -18.52 -6.79
N TYR A 582 -3.34 -18.04 -5.91
CA TYR A 582 -3.32 -16.65 -5.45
C TYR A 582 -2.23 -15.84 -6.17
N ALA A 583 -1.61 -16.37 -7.22
CA ALA A 583 -0.48 -15.72 -7.88
C ALA A 583 -0.90 -14.39 -8.49
N SER A 584 -2.00 -14.40 -9.28
CA SER A 584 -2.54 -13.18 -9.87
C SER A 584 -3.09 -12.19 -8.83
N PHE A 585 -3.64 -12.71 -7.72
CA PHE A 585 -4.10 -11.91 -6.58
C PHE A 585 -2.94 -11.15 -5.92
N HIS A 586 -1.82 -11.83 -5.67
CA HIS A 586 -0.63 -11.20 -5.11
C HIS A 586 0.05 -10.25 -6.11
N ALA A 587 0.15 -10.62 -7.39
CA ALA A 587 0.67 -9.75 -8.44
C ALA A 587 -0.08 -8.41 -8.50
N ALA A 588 -1.41 -8.45 -8.47
CA ALA A 588 -2.24 -7.25 -8.45
C ALA A 588 -2.00 -6.40 -7.19
N ALA A 589 -1.93 -7.03 -6.01
CA ALA A 589 -1.64 -6.36 -4.76
C ALA A 589 -0.26 -5.67 -4.77
N ARG A 590 0.77 -6.33 -5.32
CA ARG A 590 2.12 -5.72 -5.46
C ARG A 590 2.12 -4.58 -6.47
N CYS A 591 1.42 -4.68 -7.60
CA CYS A 591 1.34 -3.58 -8.58
C CYS A 591 0.73 -2.30 -8.00
N ILE A 592 -0.35 -2.41 -7.21
CA ILE A 592 -1.00 -1.24 -6.61
C ILE A 592 -0.33 -0.75 -5.33
N SER A 593 0.58 -1.53 -4.74
CA SER A 593 1.25 -1.18 -3.47
C SER A 593 2.02 0.14 -3.55
N GLY A 594 2.47 0.52 -4.74
CA GLY A 594 3.38 1.66 -4.91
C GLY A 594 4.80 1.39 -4.42
N GLY A 595 5.11 0.14 -4.03
CA GLY A 595 6.43 -0.37 -3.63
C GLY A 595 7.09 -1.26 -4.70
N PRO A 596 8.20 -1.95 -4.35
CA PRO A 596 8.90 -2.85 -5.26
C PRO A 596 8.14 -4.17 -5.47
N ILE A 597 8.52 -4.93 -6.52
CA ILE A 597 8.00 -6.27 -6.80
C ILE A 597 9.15 -7.25 -6.91
N TYR A 598 9.13 -8.28 -6.06
CA TYR A 598 10.07 -9.38 -6.11
C TYR A 598 9.35 -10.68 -6.44
N ILE A 599 9.87 -11.43 -7.40
CA ILE A 599 9.47 -12.80 -7.65
C ILE A 599 10.43 -13.76 -6.95
N THR A 600 9.91 -14.90 -6.48
CA THR A 600 10.71 -15.97 -5.84
C THR A 600 10.28 -17.34 -6.35
N ASP A 601 9.95 -17.36 -7.64
CA ASP A 601 9.57 -18.57 -8.36
C ASP A 601 10.66 -19.63 -8.27
N LYS A 602 10.24 -20.88 -8.27
CA LYS A 602 11.14 -21.99 -8.53
C LYS A 602 11.68 -21.84 -9.97
N PRO A 603 12.99 -22.02 -10.20
CA PRO A 603 13.54 -21.92 -11.55
C PRO A 603 12.80 -22.79 -12.57
N GLY A 604 12.47 -22.20 -13.72
CA GLY A 604 11.72 -22.85 -14.80
C GLY A 604 10.20 -22.87 -14.60
N GLN A 605 9.68 -22.28 -13.52
CA GLN A 605 8.25 -22.25 -13.21
C GLN A 605 7.75 -20.83 -13.05
N HIS A 606 7.41 -20.21 -14.18
CA HIS A 606 7.06 -18.80 -14.24
C HIS A 606 5.77 -18.60 -15.02
N ASP A 607 4.86 -17.77 -14.49
CA ASP A 607 3.73 -17.30 -15.27
C ASP A 607 4.15 -16.06 -16.08
N MET A 608 4.57 -16.31 -17.32
CA MET A 608 5.02 -15.25 -18.23
C MET A 608 3.90 -14.27 -18.62
N ALA A 609 2.65 -14.72 -18.64
CA ALA A 609 1.53 -13.83 -18.94
C ALA A 609 1.33 -12.85 -17.78
N LEU A 610 1.41 -13.34 -16.54
CA LEU A 610 1.30 -12.51 -15.35
C LEU A 610 2.50 -11.57 -15.20
N ILE A 611 3.73 -12.04 -15.40
CA ILE A 611 4.94 -11.21 -15.35
C ILE A 611 4.85 -10.05 -16.37
N LYS A 612 4.37 -10.32 -17.58
CA LYS A 612 4.15 -9.28 -18.61
C LYS A 612 3.07 -8.27 -18.23
N GLN A 613 2.12 -8.60 -17.36
CA GLN A 613 1.13 -7.64 -16.87
C GLN A 613 1.69 -6.71 -15.79
N MET A 614 2.70 -7.15 -15.03
CA MET A 614 3.34 -6.35 -13.96
C MET A 614 4.50 -5.48 -14.46
N THR A 615 5.09 -5.86 -15.59
CA THR A 615 6.36 -5.29 -16.08
C THR A 615 6.28 -4.73 -17.48
N ALA A 616 7.20 -3.84 -17.83
CA ALA A 616 7.37 -3.30 -19.18
C ALA A 616 8.85 -3.08 -19.50
N SER A 617 9.22 -3.15 -20.78
CA SER A 617 10.59 -2.92 -21.24
C SER A 617 10.81 -1.42 -21.50
N THR A 618 11.95 -0.87 -21.10
CA THR A 618 12.36 0.47 -21.52
C THR A 618 13.03 0.43 -22.89
N ILE A 619 13.21 1.60 -23.52
CA ILE A 619 13.98 1.75 -24.77
C ILE A 619 15.46 1.34 -24.64
N GLN A 620 15.96 1.19 -23.42
CA GLN A 620 17.31 0.70 -23.13
C GLN A 620 17.35 -0.84 -22.98
N GLY A 621 16.21 -1.51 -23.11
CA GLY A 621 16.10 -2.98 -22.98
C GLY A 621 16.00 -3.48 -21.55
N THR A 622 15.78 -2.59 -20.57
CA THR A 622 15.63 -2.91 -19.15
C THR A 622 14.18 -3.21 -18.81
N THR A 623 13.92 -4.24 -18.01
CA THR A 623 12.58 -4.51 -17.48
C THR A 623 12.33 -3.68 -16.23
N ILE A 624 11.23 -2.94 -16.21
CA ILE A 624 10.76 -2.19 -15.05
C ILE A 624 9.36 -2.64 -14.63
N ILE A 625 9.01 -2.38 -13.37
CA ILE A 625 7.65 -2.45 -12.85
C ILE A 625 6.95 -1.09 -13.04
N LEU A 626 5.62 -1.11 -13.14
CA LEU A 626 4.82 0.11 -13.28
C LEU A 626 4.28 0.58 -11.93
N ARG A 627 5.17 1.13 -11.11
CA ARG A 627 4.87 1.58 -9.75
C ARG A 627 4.07 2.89 -9.72
N PRO A 628 2.89 2.94 -9.08
CA PRO A 628 2.13 4.18 -8.85
C PRO A 628 2.93 5.26 -8.11
N SER A 629 2.51 6.52 -8.24
CA SER A 629 3.22 7.65 -7.61
C SER A 629 3.07 7.67 -6.10
N ILE A 630 1.92 7.20 -5.60
CA ILE A 630 1.58 7.17 -4.18
C ILE A 630 1.54 5.72 -3.70
N VAL A 631 1.95 5.47 -2.46
CA VAL A 631 1.81 4.15 -1.82
C VAL A 631 0.33 3.79 -1.66
N GLY A 632 -0.04 2.57 -2.05
CA GLY A 632 -1.38 2.03 -1.90
C GLY A 632 -1.71 1.69 -0.45
N ARG A 633 -2.93 2.02 -0.02
CA ARG A 633 -3.44 1.74 1.32
C ARG A 633 -4.91 1.31 1.30
N THR A 634 -5.36 0.69 2.37
CA THR A 634 -6.80 0.43 2.56
C THR A 634 -7.60 1.74 2.53
N LEU A 635 -8.81 1.68 1.97
CA LEU A 635 -9.83 2.73 2.07
C LEU A 635 -10.85 2.45 3.19
N ASP A 636 -10.72 1.31 3.86
CA ASP A 636 -11.71 0.70 4.75
C ASP A 636 -11.09 0.37 6.12
N MET A 637 -10.36 1.31 6.71
CA MET A 637 -9.53 1.11 7.93
C MET A 637 -10.26 0.45 9.12
N TYR A 638 -11.57 0.70 9.30
CA TYR A 638 -12.38 0.17 10.41
C TYR A 638 -13.06 -1.17 10.14
N ASN A 639 -12.90 -1.75 8.95
CA ASN A 639 -13.56 -3.00 8.61
C ASN A 639 -12.63 -4.17 8.94
N ASP A 640 -13.11 -5.09 9.78
CA ASP A 640 -12.41 -6.33 10.07
C ASP A 640 -12.48 -7.29 8.88
N ILE A 641 -11.43 -8.07 8.66
CA ILE A 641 -11.37 -9.05 7.57
C ILE A 641 -12.49 -10.11 7.69
N GLN A 642 -12.90 -10.44 8.92
CA GLN A 642 -13.97 -11.41 9.21
C GLN A 642 -15.36 -10.89 8.85
N GLU A 643 -15.53 -9.58 8.64
CA GLU A 643 -16.79 -9.02 8.11
C GLU A 643 -17.02 -9.36 6.63
N GLY A 644 -15.99 -9.88 5.94
CA GLY A 644 -16.13 -10.50 4.61
C GLY A 644 -16.45 -9.53 3.48
N HIS A 645 -16.13 -8.25 3.65
CA HIS A 645 -16.25 -7.23 2.61
C HIS A 645 -15.14 -7.36 1.57
N ILE A 646 -15.37 -6.88 0.34
CA ILE A 646 -14.27 -6.69 -0.61
C ILE A 646 -13.29 -5.68 -0.02
N LEU A 647 -12.02 -6.07 0.07
CA LEU A 647 -10.92 -5.21 0.48
C LEU A 647 -10.62 -4.23 -0.67
N ARG A 648 -10.75 -2.93 -0.38
CA ARG A 648 -10.45 -1.86 -1.33
C ARG A 648 -9.11 -1.21 -0.99
N ILE A 649 -8.20 -1.19 -1.95
CA ILE A 649 -6.88 -0.59 -1.82
C ILE A 649 -6.77 0.53 -2.84
N GLY A 650 -6.65 1.77 -2.35
CA GLY A 650 -6.57 2.96 -3.18
C GLY A 650 -5.13 3.45 -3.34
N THR A 651 -4.78 3.87 -4.56
CA THR A 651 -3.56 4.62 -4.87
C THR A 651 -3.82 5.67 -5.97
N TYR A 652 -2.83 6.49 -6.28
CA TYR A 652 -2.89 7.56 -7.26
C TYR A 652 -1.60 7.64 -8.07
N HIS A 653 -1.72 7.96 -9.36
CA HIS A 653 -0.57 8.20 -10.23
C HIS A 653 -0.73 9.51 -11.00
N GLY A 654 0.34 10.30 -11.05
CA GLY A 654 0.39 11.58 -11.77
C GLY A 654 0.33 12.81 -10.86
N ARG A 655 0.18 13.99 -11.47
CA ARG A 655 0.15 15.28 -10.75
C ARG A 655 -1.19 15.47 -10.06
N ALA A 656 -1.17 16.09 -8.88
CA ALA A 656 -2.40 16.38 -8.12
C ALA A 656 -3.44 17.13 -8.97
N GLY A 657 -4.65 16.59 -9.04
CA GLY A 657 -5.79 17.17 -9.76
C GLY A 657 -5.90 16.80 -11.24
N THR A 658 -4.85 16.24 -11.86
CA THR A 658 -4.88 15.81 -13.29
C THR A 658 -4.43 14.36 -13.50
N GLY A 659 -3.82 13.74 -12.49
CA GLY A 659 -3.52 12.31 -12.47
C GLY A 659 -4.76 11.43 -12.28
N SER A 660 -4.55 10.12 -12.22
CA SER A 660 -5.60 9.10 -12.18
C SER A 660 -5.62 8.35 -10.85
N GLY A 661 -6.83 8.16 -10.31
CA GLY A 661 -7.07 7.33 -9.14
C GLY A 661 -7.13 5.86 -9.53
N ILE A 662 -6.44 5.00 -8.79
CA ILE A 662 -6.40 3.55 -9.02
C ILE A 662 -6.99 2.87 -7.79
N MET A 663 -7.86 1.88 -8.00
CA MET A 663 -8.44 1.07 -6.93
C MET A 663 -8.29 -0.41 -7.24
N GLY A 664 -7.57 -1.12 -6.37
CA GLY A 664 -7.56 -2.58 -6.33
C GLY A 664 -8.68 -3.11 -5.45
N LEU A 665 -9.38 -4.11 -5.95
CA LEU A 665 -10.51 -4.77 -5.31
C LEU A 665 -10.15 -6.24 -5.11
N PHE A 666 -10.20 -6.71 -3.88
CA PHE A 666 -9.79 -8.07 -3.52
C PHE A 666 -10.90 -8.75 -2.72
N ASN A 667 -11.45 -9.83 -3.26
CA ASN A 667 -12.38 -10.65 -2.53
C ASN A 667 -11.62 -11.56 -1.57
N VAL A 668 -11.57 -11.16 -0.31
CA VAL A 668 -10.92 -11.90 0.78
C VAL A 668 -11.76 -13.05 1.32
N THR A 669 -12.93 -13.32 0.72
CA THR A 669 -13.82 -14.43 1.08
C THR A 669 -13.81 -15.53 0.01
N SER A 670 -14.40 -16.68 0.34
CA SER A 670 -14.55 -17.82 -0.57
C SER A 670 -15.77 -17.72 -1.50
N GLY A 671 -16.74 -16.85 -1.22
CA GLY A 671 -17.95 -16.70 -2.01
C GLY A 671 -17.91 -15.50 -2.95
N THR A 672 -18.77 -15.48 -3.97
CA THR A 672 -18.91 -14.33 -4.86
C THR A 672 -19.43 -13.11 -4.10
N ARG A 673 -18.79 -11.96 -4.29
CA ARG A 673 -19.17 -10.69 -3.67
C ARG A 673 -19.26 -9.59 -4.73
N SER A 674 -20.21 -8.69 -4.54
CA SER A 674 -20.39 -7.49 -5.34
C SER A 674 -20.14 -6.25 -4.46
N VAL A 675 -19.66 -5.17 -5.08
CA VAL A 675 -19.43 -3.88 -4.43
C VAL A 675 -19.88 -2.75 -5.36
N ILE A 676 -20.49 -1.71 -4.77
CA ILE A 676 -20.79 -0.43 -5.43
C ILE A 676 -19.76 0.59 -4.96
N ILE A 677 -19.13 1.28 -5.90
CA ILE A 677 -17.99 2.17 -5.65
C ILE A 677 -18.35 3.57 -6.16
N PRO A 678 -18.60 4.52 -5.26
CA PRO A 678 -18.68 5.94 -5.62
C PRO A 678 -17.38 6.42 -6.25
N LEU A 679 -17.45 7.30 -7.24
CA LEU A 679 -16.25 7.87 -7.83
C LEU A 679 -15.49 8.77 -6.84
N GLY A 680 -16.19 9.44 -5.93
CA GLY A 680 -15.57 10.20 -4.85
C GLY A 680 -14.67 9.39 -3.91
N ASP A 681 -14.75 8.05 -3.92
CA ASP A 681 -13.89 7.18 -3.10
C ASP A 681 -12.51 6.95 -3.75
N PHE A 682 -12.34 7.25 -5.05
CA PHE A 682 -11.04 7.12 -5.70
C PHE A 682 -10.08 8.19 -5.20
N PRO A 683 -8.84 7.83 -4.82
CA PRO A 683 -7.83 8.82 -4.47
C PRO A 683 -7.62 9.84 -5.58
N GLY A 684 -7.59 11.12 -5.23
CA GLY A 684 -7.34 12.23 -6.16
C GLY A 684 -8.59 12.77 -6.88
N ILE A 685 -9.77 12.20 -6.63
CA ILE A 685 -11.05 12.77 -7.08
C ILE A 685 -11.61 13.67 -5.96
N TYR A 686 -11.97 14.91 -6.31
CA TYR A 686 -12.49 15.89 -5.36
C TYR A 686 -13.87 16.36 -5.83
N ALA A 687 -14.86 16.29 -4.93
CA ALA A 687 -16.25 16.69 -5.23
C ALA A 687 -16.45 18.22 -5.23
N ASP A 688 -15.55 18.98 -4.59
CA ASP A 688 -15.76 20.40 -4.22
C ASP A 688 -15.09 21.41 -5.16
N LYS A 689 -14.51 20.98 -6.29
CA LYS A 689 -14.01 21.93 -7.30
C LYS A 689 -15.14 22.30 -8.25
N GLU A 690 -15.26 23.59 -8.55
CA GLU A 690 -16.19 24.25 -9.49
C GLU A 690 -16.07 23.77 -10.96
N ALA A 691 -15.81 22.48 -11.23
CA ALA A 691 -15.64 21.96 -12.58
C ALA A 691 -16.46 20.69 -12.80
N GLU A 692 -17.22 20.72 -13.89
CA GLU A 692 -17.87 19.62 -14.60
C GLU A 692 -16.84 18.60 -15.15
N THR A 693 -15.78 18.28 -14.38
CA THR A 693 -14.76 17.32 -14.81
C THR A 693 -15.41 15.97 -15.01
N GLY A 694 -15.45 15.53 -16.27
CA GLY A 694 -15.86 14.19 -16.63
C GLY A 694 -14.81 13.16 -16.26
N TYR A 695 -15.26 11.94 -15.99
CA TYR A 695 -14.41 10.79 -15.72
C TYR A 695 -14.86 9.60 -16.57
N ILE A 696 -13.89 8.72 -16.82
CA ILE A 696 -14.16 7.33 -17.19
C ILE A 696 -13.52 6.41 -16.17
N VAL A 697 -14.08 5.21 -16.00
CA VAL A 697 -13.46 4.14 -15.22
C VAL A 697 -13.25 2.93 -16.11
N ARG A 698 -12.01 2.42 -16.16
CA ARG A 698 -11.66 1.22 -16.94
C ARG A 698 -11.25 0.07 -16.02
N ALA A 699 -11.76 -1.13 -16.29
CA ALA A 699 -11.32 -2.36 -15.65
C ALA A 699 -10.11 -2.98 -16.35
N HIS A 700 -9.14 -3.49 -15.58
CA HIS A 700 -7.93 -4.10 -16.12
C HIS A 700 -8.23 -5.42 -16.83
N LYS A 701 -8.92 -6.36 -16.16
CA LYS A 701 -9.08 -7.73 -16.70
C LYS A 701 -9.89 -7.79 -18.00
N THR A 702 -10.89 -6.92 -18.14
CA THR A 702 -11.84 -6.95 -19.27
C THR A 702 -11.62 -5.84 -20.29
N GLY A 703 -10.89 -4.79 -19.93
CA GLY A 703 -10.81 -3.57 -20.72
C GLY A 703 -12.08 -2.72 -20.74
N LYS A 704 -13.17 -3.17 -20.09
CA LYS A 704 -14.47 -2.50 -20.09
C LYS A 704 -14.37 -1.09 -19.52
N ILE A 705 -15.05 -0.15 -20.17
CA ILE A 705 -15.10 1.27 -19.80
C ILE A 705 -16.52 1.67 -19.39
N ALA A 706 -16.63 2.33 -18.25
CA ALA A 706 -17.78 3.13 -17.87
C ALA A 706 -17.45 4.61 -18.12
N ASP A 707 -18.24 5.30 -18.94
CA ASP A 707 -18.01 6.69 -19.34
C ASP A 707 -19.18 7.62 -19.02
N GLY A 708 -18.99 8.91 -19.29
CA GLY A 708 -19.98 9.95 -18.93
C GLY A 708 -20.15 10.12 -17.42
N LEU A 709 -19.12 9.80 -16.63
CA LEU A 709 -19.20 9.80 -15.18
C LEU A 709 -18.80 11.15 -14.60
N LEU A 710 -19.38 11.50 -13.47
CA LEU A 710 -19.02 12.65 -12.63
C LEU A 710 -18.53 12.14 -11.28
N ALA A 711 -17.95 13.02 -10.44
CA ALA A 711 -17.51 12.65 -9.10
C ALA A 711 -18.64 12.04 -8.22
N SER A 712 -19.91 12.37 -8.51
CA SER A 712 -21.12 11.83 -7.86
C SER A 712 -21.64 10.50 -8.43
N SER A 713 -21.07 10.04 -9.55
CA SER A 713 -21.42 8.75 -10.15
C SER A 713 -20.88 7.57 -9.32
N ALA A 714 -21.31 6.36 -9.64
CA ALA A 714 -20.77 5.13 -9.07
C ALA A 714 -20.66 4.03 -10.13
N VAL A 715 -19.81 3.05 -9.87
CA VAL A 715 -19.68 1.83 -10.67
C VAL A 715 -19.86 0.60 -9.79
N SER A 716 -20.15 -0.56 -10.39
CA SER A 716 -20.26 -1.84 -9.67
C SER A 716 -19.25 -2.87 -10.18
N VAL A 717 -18.73 -3.69 -9.26
CA VAL A 717 -17.83 -4.81 -9.56
C VAL A 717 -18.27 -6.03 -8.79
N THR A 718 -18.28 -7.19 -9.46
CA THR A 718 -18.57 -8.51 -8.90
C THR A 718 -17.31 -9.37 -9.06
N LEU A 719 -16.88 -10.00 -7.96
CA LEU A 719 -15.71 -10.86 -7.89
C LEU A 719 -16.12 -12.21 -7.32
N GLU A 720 -15.66 -13.29 -7.95
CA GLU A 720 -15.72 -14.63 -7.34
C GLU A 720 -14.89 -14.68 -6.06
N GLY A 721 -15.06 -15.75 -5.28
CA GLY A 721 -14.20 -16.01 -4.13
C GLY A 721 -12.73 -15.97 -4.52
N LYS A 722 -11.89 -15.27 -3.74
CA LYS A 722 -10.46 -15.06 -4.04
C LYS A 722 -10.18 -14.29 -5.34
N GLY A 723 -11.22 -13.77 -5.99
CA GLY A 723 -11.11 -12.92 -7.17
C GLY A 723 -10.55 -11.55 -6.84
N TRP A 724 -10.05 -10.88 -7.86
CA TRP A 724 -9.56 -9.51 -7.77
C TRP A 724 -9.85 -8.73 -9.06
N GLU A 725 -9.81 -7.41 -8.99
CA GLU A 725 -9.83 -6.50 -10.14
C GLU A 725 -9.02 -5.23 -9.79
N VAL A 726 -8.43 -4.60 -10.80
CA VAL A 726 -7.89 -3.24 -10.66
C VAL A 726 -8.65 -2.34 -11.62
N ILE A 727 -9.32 -1.34 -11.07
CA ILE A 727 -10.03 -0.32 -11.84
C ILE A 727 -9.32 1.02 -11.70
N THR A 728 -9.27 1.79 -12.78
CA THR A 728 -8.64 3.12 -12.79
C THR A 728 -9.63 4.16 -13.27
N ALA A 729 -9.75 5.26 -12.52
CA ALA A 729 -10.54 6.42 -12.87
C ALA A 729 -9.65 7.47 -13.52
N TYR A 730 -9.98 7.83 -14.77
CA TYR A 730 -9.24 8.78 -15.58
C TYR A 730 -10.05 10.07 -15.73
N PRO A 731 -9.49 11.25 -15.43
CA PRO A 731 -10.12 12.51 -15.78
C PRO A 731 -10.16 12.68 -17.30
N THR A 732 -11.27 13.19 -17.83
CA THR A 732 -11.41 13.47 -19.26
C THR A 732 -11.28 14.96 -19.53
N THR A 733 -10.61 15.30 -20.62
CA THR A 733 -10.62 16.66 -21.19
C THR A 733 -11.67 16.71 -22.30
N SER A 734 -12.68 17.57 -22.15
CA SER A 734 -13.73 17.77 -23.15
C SER A 734 -13.39 18.95 -24.05
N VAL A 735 -13.45 18.74 -25.36
CA VAL A 735 -13.22 19.76 -26.40
C VAL A 735 -14.34 19.71 -27.44
N THR A 736 -14.57 20.81 -28.15
CA THR A 736 -15.47 20.86 -29.30
C THR A 736 -14.64 20.97 -30.57
N LEU A 737 -14.84 20.04 -31.50
CA LEU A 737 -14.17 20.02 -32.80
C LEU A 737 -15.17 20.36 -33.89
N THR A 738 -14.84 21.36 -34.71
CA THR A 738 -15.64 21.72 -35.89
C THR A 738 -15.14 20.92 -37.08
N THR A 739 -16.00 20.05 -37.62
CA THR A 739 -15.66 19.24 -38.80
C THR A 739 -16.40 19.70 -40.04
N LYS A 740 -15.71 19.61 -41.18
CA LYS A 740 -16.27 19.95 -42.48
C LYS A 740 -16.62 18.67 -43.20
N ASP A 741 -17.91 18.41 -43.30
CA ASP A 741 -18.39 17.24 -44.02
C ASP A 741 -18.15 17.39 -45.53
N ASN A 742 -18.24 16.28 -46.29
CA ASN A 742 -18.06 16.28 -47.75
C ASN A 742 -19.03 17.24 -48.49
N ALA A 743 -20.10 17.69 -47.82
CA ALA A 743 -21.05 18.69 -48.31
C ALA A 743 -20.72 20.15 -47.92
N LYS A 744 -19.57 20.41 -47.28
CA LYS A 744 -19.13 21.71 -46.72
C LYS A 744 -20.04 22.31 -45.63
N GLN A 745 -20.84 21.48 -44.96
CA GLN A 745 -21.51 21.89 -43.72
C GLN A 745 -20.56 21.71 -42.54
N GLU A 746 -20.48 22.74 -41.69
CA GLU A 746 -19.74 22.70 -40.43
C GLU A 746 -20.65 22.06 -39.37
N SER A 747 -20.15 21.01 -38.72
CA SER A 747 -20.78 20.38 -37.56
C SER A 747 -19.82 20.39 -36.38
N ASP A 748 -20.32 20.82 -35.23
CA ASP A 748 -19.57 20.82 -33.98
C ASP A 748 -19.80 19.48 -33.26
N THR A 749 -18.72 18.74 -33.02
CA THR A 749 -18.74 17.48 -32.29
C THR A 749 -18.01 17.65 -30.97
N ALA A 750 -18.70 17.35 -29.87
CA ALA A 750 -18.07 17.31 -28.54
C ALA A 750 -17.29 16.00 -28.37
N VAL A 751 -16.02 16.09 -28.01
CA VAL A 751 -15.11 14.95 -27.83
C VAL A 751 -14.49 15.01 -26.45
N SER A 752 -14.63 13.95 -25.67
CA SER A 752 -13.94 13.76 -24.39
C SER A 752 -12.77 12.81 -24.57
N VAL A 753 -11.61 13.20 -24.05
CA VAL A 753 -10.33 12.51 -24.28
C VAL A 753 -9.67 12.17 -22.95
N ALA A 754 -9.10 10.98 -22.82
CA ALA A 754 -8.28 10.59 -21.67
C ALA A 754 -7.13 9.67 -22.08
N VAL A 755 -5.95 9.86 -21.48
CA VAL A 755 -4.78 8.99 -21.71
C VAL A 755 -4.80 7.85 -20.69
N LEU A 756 -4.83 6.61 -21.17
CA LEU A 756 -5.01 5.41 -20.35
C LEU A 756 -3.68 4.80 -19.88
N GLY A 757 -2.56 5.27 -20.44
CA GLY A 757 -1.25 4.66 -20.24
C GLY A 757 -1.11 3.34 -21.00
N LEU A 758 -0.28 2.43 -20.48
CA LEU A 758 0.01 1.15 -21.15
C LEU A 758 -1.12 0.13 -20.92
N LEU A 759 -1.79 -0.28 -21.98
CA LEU A 759 -2.81 -1.32 -21.98
C LEU A 759 -2.22 -2.68 -21.59
N ALA A 760 -3.09 -3.58 -21.12
CA ALA A 760 -2.75 -4.90 -20.60
C ALA A 760 -1.78 -4.94 -19.41
N LYS A 761 -1.44 -3.79 -18.81
CA LYS A 761 -0.66 -3.70 -17.57
C LYS A 761 -1.58 -3.36 -16.41
N ILE A 762 -1.41 -4.05 -15.27
CA ILE A 762 -2.31 -3.92 -14.09
C ILE A 762 -2.41 -2.46 -13.63
N THR A 763 -1.28 -1.77 -13.58
CA THR A 763 -1.15 -0.34 -13.25
C THR A 763 -0.62 0.44 -14.45
N GLY A 764 -1.17 0.19 -15.64
CA GLY A 764 -0.70 0.75 -16.91
C GLY A 764 -0.52 2.27 -16.96
N ILE A 765 -1.37 3.00 -16.24
CA ILE A 765 -1.25 4.46 -16.12
C ILE A 765 0.06 4.90 -15.48
N ALA A 766 0.71 4.04 -14.67
CA ALA A 766 2.01 4.34 -14.08
C ALA A 766 3.18 4.30 -15.09
N GLY A 767 2.93 3.90 -16.33
CA GLY A 767 3.86 4.09 -17.46
C GLY A 767 3.84 5.51 -18.04
N LEU A 768 2.83 6.32 -17.71
CA LEU A 768 2.71 7.71 -18.13
C LEU A 768 3.67 8.59 -17.31
N VAL A 769 4.39 9.48 -17.98
CA VAL A 769 5.23 10.51 -17.33
C VAL A 769 4.52 11.84 -17.33
N ASN A 770 3.95 12.21 -18.48
CA ASN A 770 3.15 13.42 -18.67
C ASN A 770 2.21 13.24 -19.87
N SER A 771 1.20 14.10 -19.94
CA SER A 771 0.35 14.23 -21.12
C SER A 771 -0.26 15.61 -21.18
N ASP A 772 -0.39 16.16 -22.38
CA ASP A 772 -1.08 17.42 -22.66
C ASP A 772 -2.13 17.21 -23.75
N ILE A 773 -3.34 17.72 -23.54
CA ILE A 773 -4.47 17.62 -24.47
C ILE A 773 -4.96 19.04 -24.77
N TYR A 774 -4.92 19.46 -26.03
CA TYR A 774 -5.36 20.80 -26.44
C TYR A 774 -5.74 20.85 -27.92
N VAL A 775 -6.49 21.88 -28.31
CA VAL A 775 -6.83 22.17 -29.71
C VAL A 775 -5.83 23.20 -30.24
N GLU A 776 -5.15 22.88 -31.33
CA GLU A 776 -4.21 23.80 -32.00
C GLU A 776 -4.95 24.96 -32.68
N GLU A 777 -4.24 26.03 -33.04
CA GLU A 777 -4.78 27.12 -33.88
C GLU A 777 -5.34 26.62 -35.22
N SER A 778 -4.85 25.47 -35.69
CA SER A 778 -5.32 24.77 -36.89
C SER A 778 -6.73 24.17 -36.74
N GLY A 779 -7.27 24.12 -35.52
CA GLY A 779 -8.53 23.46 -35.18
C GLY A 779 -8.40 21.95 -34.92
N ARG A 780 -7.20 21.38 -35.07
CA ARG A 780 -6.94 19.96 -34.78
C ARG A 780 -6.76 19.71 -33.29
N LEU A 781 -7.29 18.59 -32.82
CA LEU A 781 -7.02 18.11 -31.49
C LEU A 781 -5.64 17.47 -31.46
N ARG A 782 -4.81 17.90 -30.50
CA ARG A 782 -3.49 17.36 -30.25
C ARG A 782 -3.41 16.75 -28.86
N VAL A 783 -2.87 15.54 -28.81
CA VAL A 783 -2.55 14.83 -27.57
C VAL A 783 -1.07 14.47 -27.59
N ASP A 784 -0.27 15.14 -26.77
CA ASP A 784 1.15 14.83 -26.57
C ASP A 784 1.31 13.98 -25.31
N ILE A 785 2.04 12.87 -25.42
CA ILE A 785 2.14 11.83 -24.39
C ILE A 785 3.59 11.42 -24.21
N GLY A 786 4.12 11.60 -23.01
CA GLY A 786 5.42 11.04 -22.61
C GLY A 786 5.24 9.76 -21.81
N ILE A 787 5.84 8.65 -22.26
CA ILE A 787 5.85 7.36 -21.53
C ILE A 787 7.28 6.91 -21.22
N LYS A 788 7.47 6.18 -20.12
CA LYS A 788 8.80 5.69 -19.69
C LYS A 788 9.10 4.24 -20.08
N ALA A 789 8.15 3.55 -20.70
CA ALA A 789 8.31 2.16 -21.11
C ALA A 789 7.49 1.87 -22.38
N LEU A 790 7.95 0.84 -23.11
CA LEU A 790 7.34 0.32 -24.32
C LEU A 790 6.16 -0.60 -23.99
N GLY A 791 5.20 -0.62 -24.91
CA GLY A 791 3.99 -1.42 -24.85
C GLY A 791 2.89 -0.80 -25.71
N VAL A 792 1.66 -1.27 -25.55
CA VAL A 792 0.51 -0.69 -26.24
C VAL A 792 -0.03 0.49 -25.43
N LEU A 793 0.05 1.70 -25.95
CA LEU A 793 -0.52 2.91 -25.35
C LEU A 793 -2.00 3.03 -25.73
N GLY A 794 -2.87 3.30 -24.74
CA GLY A 794 -4.29 3.56 -24.97
C GLY A 794 -4.65 5.03 -24.82
N VAL A 795 -5.42 5.56 -25.77
CA VAL A 795 -6.05 6.89 -25.67
C VAL A 795 -7.55 6.75 -25.90
N TYR A 796 -8.36 7.13 -24.91
CA TYR A 796 -9.81 7.13 -25.01
C TYR A 796 -10.30 8.36 -25.78
N PHE A 797 -11.27 8.15 -26.67
CA PHE A 797 -12.08 9.21 -27.27
C PHE A 797 -13.56 8.81 -27.22
N SER A 798 -14.43 9.69 -26.72
CA SER A 798 -15.87 9.42 -26.58
C SER A 798 -16.58 9.13 -27.91
N THR A 799 -16.06 9.65 -29.02
CA THR A 799 -16.61 9.52 -30.37
C THR A 799 -15.70 8.74 -31.32
N LEU A 800 -14.75 7.93 -30.82
CA LEU A 800 -13.77 7.22 -31.68
C LEU A 800 -14.43 6.40 -32.80
N GLN A 801 -15.61 5.82 -32.57
CA GLN A 801 -16.34 5.08 -33.60
C GLN A 801 -16.70 5.90 -34.84
N GLU A 802 -16.85 7.22 -34.71
CA GLU A 802 -17.25 8.15 -35.78
C GLU A 802 -16.07 8.53 -36.70
N TRP A 803 -14.84 8.37 -36.24
CA TRP A 803 -13.63 8.84 -36.93
C TRP A 803 -12.87 7.70 -37.60
N ASP A 804 -12.66 7.74 -38.91
CA ASP A 804 -11.75 6.78 -39.55
C ASP A 804 -10.27 7.07 -39.22
N ILE A 805 -9.47 6.03 -38.92
CA ILE A 805 -8.06 6.20 -38.54
C ILE A 805 -7.23 6.77 -39.70
N ASP A 806 -7.44 6.27 -40.92
CA ASP A 806 -6.62 6.62 -42.09
C ASP A 806 -6.96 8.02 -42.61
N GLU A 807 -8.20 8.46 -42.44
CA GLU A 807 -8.65 9.79 -42.88
C GLU A 807 -8.41 10.89 -41.83
N HIS A 808 -8.60 10.58 -40.54
CA HIS A 808 -8.68 11.62 -39.50
C HIS A 808 -7.48 11.65 -38.57
N PHE A 809 -6.79 10.52 -38.35
CA PHE A 809 -5.71 10.47 -37.35
C PHE A 809 -4.32 10.54 -37.98
N MET A 810 -3.42 11.24 -37.30
CA MET A 810 -1.97 11.12 -37.52
C MET A 810 -1.28 10.84 -36.19
N VAL A 811 -0.63 9.68 -36.09
CA VAL A 811 0.13 9.27 -34.91
C VAL A 811 1.62 9.34 -35.22
N LEU A 812 2.35 10.08 -34.38
CA LEU A 812 3.79 10.25 -34.47
C LEU A 812 4.46 9.63 -33.25
N LEU A 813 5.57 8.93 -33.48
CA LEU A 813 6.48 8.46 -32.45
C LEU A 813 7.81 9.20 -32.60
N SER A 814 8.17 10.00 -31.60
CA SER A 814 9.36 10.87 -31.65
C SER A 814 9.41 11.73 -32.92
N GLY A 815 8.26 12.27 -33.33
CA GLY A 815 8.10 13.11 -34.51
C GLY A 815 8.05 12.37 -35.86
N ARG A 816 8.11 11.03 -35.89
CA ARG A 816 8.01 10.23 -37.12
C ARG A 816 6.65 9.51 -37.19
N PRO A 817 5.96 9.50 -38.34
CA PRO A 817 4.73 8.74 -38.51
C PRO A 817 4.93 7.26 -38.20
N VAL A 818 4.04 6.69 -37.40
CA VAL A 818 4.08 5.25 -37.07
C VAL A 818 3.52 4.40 -38.22
N PRO A 819 3.96 3.14 -38.38
CA PRO A 819 3.34 2.23 -39.35
C PRO A 819 1.86 2.01 -39.02
N ARG A 820 0.97 2.10 -40.02
CA ARG A 820 -0.49 1.97 -39.82
C ARG A 820 -0.92 0.72 -39.04
N LYS A 821 -0.19 -0.39 -39.18
CA LYS A 821 -0.47 -1.67 -38.48
C LYS A 821 -0.33 -1.57 -36.95
N THR A 822 0.41 -0.58 -36.44
CA THR A 822 0.63 -0.40 -35.00
C THR A 822 -0.45 0.46 -34.35
N VAL A 823 -1.51 0.83 -35.07
CA VAL A 823 -2.61 1.65 -34.56
C VAL A 823 -3.94 1.00 -34.88
N TRP A 824 -4.81 0.80 -33.89
CA TRP A 824 -6.16 0.23 -34.10
C TRP A 824 -7.16 0.79 -33.10
N LYS A 825 -8.45 0.52 -33.33
CA LYS A 825 -9.52 0.80 -32.36
C LYS A 825 -9.77 -0.44 -31.50
N GLU A 826 -9.65 -0.31 -30.19
CA GLU A 826 -10.05 -1.31 -29.20
C GLU A 826 -11.41 -0.91 -28.62
N ASP A 827 -12.38 -1.84 -28.69
CA ASP A 827 -13.76 -1.70 -28.23
C ASP A 827 -14.49 -0.44 -28.71
N GLY A 828 -14.08 0.10 -29.87
CA GLY A 828 -14.69 1.25 -30.52
C GLY A 828 -14.48 2.61 -29.83
N LYS A 829 -13.84 2.66 -28.65
CA LYS A 829 -13.63 3.90 -27.87
C LYS A 829 -12.16 4.18 -27.49
N VAL A 830 -11.27 3.20 -27.67
CA VAL A 830 -9.84 3.35 -27.36
C VAL A 830 -9.01 3.28 -28.64
N LEU A 831 -8.22 4.31 -28.91
CA LEU A 831 -7.17 4.29 -29.90
C LEU A 831 -5.95 3.62 -29.26
N ALA A 832 -5.67 2.39 -29.67
CA ALA A 832 -4.54 1.61 -29.21
C ALA A 832 -3.36 1.80 -30.17
N ILE A 833 -2.18 2.08 -29.60
CA ILE A 833 -0.94 2.40 -30.32
C ILE A 833 0.15 1.46 -29.80
N ASP A 834 0.57 0.47 -30.58
CA ASP A 834 1.70 -0.40 -30.24
C ASP A 834 3.02 0.38 -30.39
N VAL A 835 3.43 1.01 -29.30
CA VAL A 835 4.65 1.81 -29.25
C VAL A 835 5.89 0.93 -29.34
N GLU A 836 5.83 -0.31 -28.84
CA GLU A 836 6.93 -1.26 -28.90
C GLU A 836 7.22 -1.67 -30.36
N GLU A 837 6.20 -2.13 -31.08
CA GLU A 837 6.34 -2.52 -32.48
C GLU A 837 6.72 -1.31 -33.35
N ALA A 838 6.14 -0.13 -33.10
CA ALA A 838 6.47 1.09 -33.83
C ALA A 838 7.92 1.53 -33.59
N TRP A 839 8.42 1.45 -32.35
CA TRP A 839 9.78 1.82 -32.00
C TRP A 839 10.81 1.00 -32.79
N TYR A 840 10.66 -0.33 -32.79
CA TYR A 840 11.55 -1.22 -33.53
C TYR A 840 11.35 -1.13 -35.04
N GLY A 841 10.10 -1.01 -35.51
CA GLY A 841 9.79 -0.89 -36.94
C GLY A 841 10.34 0.37 -37.60
N LEU A 842 10.47 1.46 -36.85
CA LEU A 842 11.06 2.72 -37.31
C LEU A 842 12.59 2.78 -37.15
N GLY A 843 13.21 1.77 -36.53
CA GLY A 843 14.65 1.74 -36.25
C GLY A 843 15.07 2.91 -35.35
N LEU A 844 14.26 3.26 -34.36
CA LEU A 844 14.61 4.32 -33.40
C LEU A 844 15.67 3.81 -32.42
N GLU A 845 16.60 4.69 -32.05
CA GLU A 845 17.65 4.40 -31.09
C GLU A 845 17.43 5.20 -29.80
N ALA A 846 17.82 4.62 -28.66
CA ALA A 846 17.68 5.28 -27.38
C ALA A 846 18.56 6.54 -27.33
N GLY A 847 17.95 7.68 -27.04
CA GLY A 847 18.65 8.95 -26.82
C GLY A 847 19.20 9.07 -25.40
N TRP A 848 19.48 10.30 -24.98
CA TRP A 848 19.91 10.61 -23.62
C TRP A 848 18.78 10.49 -22.57
N GLY A 849 17.51 10.59 -23.00
CA GLY A 849 16.34 10.40 -22.15
C GLY A 849 15.77 8.99 -22.26
N ASN A 850 15.09 8.54 -21.20
CA ASN A 850 14.38 7.25 -21.15
C ASN A 850 12.92 7.34 -21.63
N GLU A 851 12.47 8.55 -21.94
CA GLU A 851 11.09 8.85 -22.32
C GLU A 851 10.88 8.67 -23.81
N VAL A 852 9.70 8.16 -24.15
CA VAL A 852 9.21 8.01 -25.51
C VAL A 852 8.03 8.95 -25.69
N TRP A 853 8.12 9.82 -26.69
CA TRP A 853 7.09 10.80 -27.00
C TRP A 853 6.18 10.30 -28.11
N VAL A 854 4.89 10.23 -27.83
CA VAL A 854 3.82 9.93 -28.78
C VAL A 854 2.96 11.17 -28.96
N THR A 855 2.72 11.57 -30.20
CA THR A 855 1.76 12.62 -30.54
C THR A 855 0.61 12.01 -31.31
N VAL A 856 -0.62 12.24 -30.87
CA VAL A 856 -1.84 11.91 -31.60
C VAL A 856 -2.50 13.21 -32.08
N LEU A 857 -2.76 13.30 -33.37
CA LEU A 857 -3.51 14.38 -33.99
C LEU A 857 -4.83 13.83 -34.52
N LEU A 858 -5.94 14.51 -34.22
CA LEU A 858 -7.28 14.28 -34.75
C LEU A 858 -7.78 15.55 -35.45
#